data_AF-A0A4V6MEE3-F1
#
_entry.id   AF-A0A4V6MEE3-F1
#
_cell.length_a   1.000
_cell.length_b   1.000
_cell.length_c   1.000
_cell.angle_alpha   90.00
_cell.angle_beta   90.00
_cell.angle_gamma   90.00
#
_symmetry.space_group_name_H-M   'P 1'
#
loop_
_entity.id
_entity.type
_entity.pdbx_description
1 polymer ?
#
loop_
_entity_poly.entity_id
_entity_poly.type
_entity_poly.pdbx_seq_one_letter_code
_entity_poly.pdbx_strand_id
1 'polypeptide(L)'
;MTPPPDAGEPAYVLFAAPLTVELGVTGVVRRLAHRERVTAWAGSWSRGALVTCDPVREMPADSDPFDVLGAVPDVGPDPRFPDAVGGGWFGYLGFAAPGRRPRASLAWYRDVLRHDGQRWWYEALLGPDGDEASARSRCATLCADLAGPAPSAEAGVVVERWPDRDAHLAAVEACISEIRRGEIYQANIATELGLRLDGGVHEAWARIVGARSGSGTPARAALVADSELAAVSASPELFLRRDGRDVRTDPIKGTRPRIGVTGDGPGGGSAHGTVGGPAGNNAAGIDAPGIDARAADDRADAEQGRRLAGSTKDSAENVMIVDLMRNDLARVCATGSVRVAGLLSVQPHPGVWHLVSRVHGRLPDGVDDGALLRATFPPGSVTGAPKVRAVQVIEGLEAQRRGLFTGALGYASPLAGLELSVAIRTLEVDPPGPDGTASARLGVGGGITVDSDPAEEWAECLTKAAPVLAALDGGSAPPAPATVRPARRADGLFETLAAVDGRVARLGEHAARLRRSYLSCTGEPLTAHVETAVAEATAGLRGQHRVRVEASPGATDEVRVHAVPWPGPVPLAEQPGLVLRVCRTAEGESHKFADRRWLDAHEAAVDEEETPLLVDRDGTVLESTRSSVFAVLGGALRTPPLDGRILPGTARRAVLDLVDPDPATTAPVRIGDVADLDGMFLTNALRGVQWVREIRDDGTVLARWTAPDPLTLRIAADLAR
;
A
#
# COMPACT_ATOMS: atom_id res chain seq x y z
N MET A 1 59.96 -12.69 -27.48
CA MET A 1 59.15 -13.89 -27.21
C MET A 1 59.04 -14.01 -25.69
N THR A 2 57.94 -13.49 -25.17
CA THR A 2 57.45 -13.77 -23.82
C THR A 2 55.97 -14.03 -24.08
N PRO A 3 55.46 -15.26 -23.86
CA PRO A 3 54.05 -15.52 -24.09
C PRO A 3 53.24 -14.62 -23.15
N PRO A 4 52.04 -14.15 -23.55
CA PRO A 4 51.12 -13.56 -22.60
C PRO A 4 50.82 -14.60 -21.51
N PRO A 5 50.60 -14.18 -20.25
CA PRO A 5 50.17 -15.11 -19.22
C PRO A 5 48.79 -15.65 -19.60
N ASP A 6 48.79 -16.85 -20.17
CA ASP A 6 47.64 -17.74 -20.22
C ASP A 6 47.46 -18.30 -18.79
N ALA A 7 46.72 -17.54 -17.99
CA ALA A 7 46.24 -17.97 -16.69
C ALA A 7 44.74 -17.76 -16.70
N GLY A 8 44.04 -18.62 -17.45
CA GLY A 8 42.59 -18.72 -17.34
C GLY A 8 42.23 -18.91 -15.87
N GLU A 9 41.41 -17.99 -15.34
CA GLU A 9 40.76 -18.22 -14.06
C GLU A 9 40.11 -19.60 -14.10
N PRO A 10 40.22 -20.38 -13.02
CA PRO A 10 39.78 -21.75 -13.08
C PRO A 10 38.27 -21.81 -13.26
N ALA A 11 37.84 -22.35 -14.40
CA ALA A 11 36.46 -22.34 -14.85
C ALA A 11 35.58 -23.16 -13.90
N TYR A 12 34.55 -22.53 -13.36
CA TYR A 12 33.49 -23.26 -12.70
C TYR A 12 32.73 -24.11 -13.73
N VAL A 13 32.31 -25.31 -13.35
CA VAL A 13 31.54 -26.22 -14.20
C VAL A 13 30.21 -26.57 -13.53
N LEU A 14 29.14 -26.60 -14.32
CA LEU A 14 27.83 -27.04 -13.85
C LEU A 14 27.77 -28.57 -13.76
N PHE A 15 27.43 -29.08 -12.58
CA PHE A 15 26.91 -30.43 -12.39
C PHE A 15 25.38 -30.35 -12.23
N ALA A 16 24.62 -31.14 -12.98
CA ALA A 16 23.16 -31.20 -12.85
C ALA A 16 22.65 -32.64 -12.95
N ALA A 17 21.76 -33.03 -12.04
CA ALA A 17 21.16 -34.35 -12.00
C ALA A 17 19.66 -34.28 -11.65
N PRO A 18 18.78 -34.99 -12.36
CA PRO A 18 17.36 -35.05 -12.01
C PRO A 18 17.16 -35.87 -10.74
N LEU A 19 16.18 -35.48 -9.92
CA LEU A 19 15.82 -36.15 -8.68
C LEU A 19 14.49 -36.87 -8.79
N THR A 20 14.37 -38.01 -8.11
CA THR A 20 13.12 -38.78 -7.96
C THR A 20 12.38 -38.34 -6.69
N VAL A 21 12.15 -37.04 -6.53
CA VAL A 21 11.47 -36.44 -5.38
C VAL A 21 10.09 -35.95 -5.83
N GLU A 22 9.03 -36.46 -5.22
CA GLU A 22 7.63 -36.07 -5.53
C GLU A 22 7.08 -34.94 -4.65
N LEU A 23 7.91 -34.41 -3.75
CA LEU A 23 7.52 -33.35 -2.83
C LEU A 23 7.29 -32.02 -3.57
N GLY A 24 6.22 -31.30 -3.22
CA GLY A 24 6.12 -29.88 -3.54
C GLY A 24 7.16 -29.05 -2.78
N VAL A 25 7.37 -27.79 -3.19
CA VAL A 25 8.38 -26.90 -2.59
C VAL A 25 8.24 -26.74 -1.08
N THR A 26 7.01 -26.66 -0.56
CA THR A 26 6.77 -26.58 0.90
C THR A 26 7.20 -27.85 1.63
N GLY A 27 7.04 -29.01 1.00
CA GLY A 27 7.49 -30.30 1.54
C GLY A 27 9.01 -30.43 1.58
N VAL A 28 9.71 -29.85 0.60
CA VAL A 28 11.18 -29.76 0.56
C VAL A 28 11.67 -28.84 1.68
N VAL A 29 11.12 -27.62 1.78
CA VAL A 29 11.52 -26.64 2.81
C VAL A 29 11.32 -27.17 4.22
N ARG A 30 10.19 -27.82 4.50
CA ARG A 30 9.93 -28.42 5.82
C ARG A 30 10.98 -29.46 6.22
N ARG A 31 11.42 -30.30 5.28
CA ARG A 31 12.42 -31.35 5.55
C ARG A 31 13.82 -30.80 5.68
N LEU A 32 14.13 -29.73 4.95
CA LEU A 32 15.43 -29.07 5.04
C LEU A 32 15.50 -28.00 6.15
N ALA A 33 14.43 -27.73 6.90
CA ALA A 33 14.37 -26.68 7.92
C ALA A 33 15.43 -26.78 9.04
N HIS A 34 16.06 -27.94 9.20
CA HIS A 34 17.14 -28.19 10.15
C HIS A 34 18.54 -27.80 9.59
N ARG A 35 18.65 -27.56 8.29
CA ARG A 35 19.87 -27.14 7.61
C ARG A 35 20.15 -25.66 7.86
N GLU A 36 21.39 -25.26 7.62
CA GLU A 36 21.82 -23.89 7.84
C GLU A 36 21.28 -22.98 6.73
N ARG A 37 20.75 -21.81 7.13
CA ARG A 37 20.30 -20.71 6.26
C ARG A 37 19.54 -21.20 5.02
N VAL A 38 18.47 -21.94 5.21
CA VAL A 38 17.59 -22.37 4.12
C VAL A 38 16.97 -21.13 3.45
N THR A 39 17.10 -21.03 2.14
CA THR A 39 16.34 -20.09 1.33
C THR A 39 15.44 -20.83 0.36
N ALA A 40 14.26 -20.26 0.09
CA ALA A 40 13.27 -20.88 -0.77
C ALA A 40 12.52 -19.85 -1.60
N TRP A 41 12.20 -20.22 -2.84
CA TRP A 41 11.63 -19.33 -3.84
C TRP A 41 10.53 -20.08 -4.58
N ALA A 42 9.33 -19.51 -4.67
CA ALA A 42 8.17 -20.14 -5.30
C ALA A 42 7.28 -19.12 -6.02
N GLY A 43 6.50 -19.60 -6.99
CA GLY A 43 5.67 -18.77 -7.86
C GLY A 43 6.29 -18.56 -9.24
N SER A 44 6.16 -17.36 -9.78
CA SER A 44 6.58 -16.93 -11.11
C SER A 44 8.02 -16.43 -11.19
N TRP A 45 8.92 -17.02 -10.41
CA TRP A 45 10.37 -16.84 -10.57
C TRP A 45 10.83 -17.46 -11.90
N SER A 46 11.80 -16.83 -12.56
CA SER A 46 12.15 -17.19 -13.95
C SER A 46 12.68 -18.61 -14.13
N ARG A 47 13.25 -19.19 -13.07
CA ARG A 47 13.82 -20.55 -13.07
C ARG A 47 13.00 -21.57 -12.29
N GLY A 48 11.70 -21.27 -12.06
CA GLY A 48 10.81 -22.13 -11.30
C GLY A 48 11.03 -22.03 -9.79
N ALA A 49 10.68 -23.08 -9.05
CA ALA A 49 10.87 -23.08 -7.61
C ALA A 49 12.30 -23.47 -7.24
N LEU A 50 12.90 -22.76 -6.30
CA LEU A 50 14.30 -22.95 -5.88
C LEU A 50 14.37 -23.18 -4.37
N VAL A 51 15.21 -24.10 -3.93
CA VAL A 51 15.57 -24.28 -2.52
C VAL A 51 17.08 -24.47 -2.42
N THR A 52 17.72 -23.77 -1.48
CA THR A 52 19.14 -23.94 -1.19
C THR A 52 19.40 -23.79 0.31
N CYS A 53 20.48 -24.40 0.80
CA CYS A 53 20.89 -24.42 2.20
C CYS A 53 22.41 -24.61 2.28
N ASP A 54 22.96 -24.45 3.49
CA ASP A 54 24.38 -24.66 3.79
C ASP A 54 25.30 -23.79 2.90
N PRO A 55 25.22 -22.45 3.01
CA PRO A 55 26.03 -21.56 2.19
C PRO A 55 27.52 -21.78 2.43
N VAL A 56 28.34 -21.62 1.39
CA VAL A 56 29.80 -21.82 1.50
C VAL A 56 30.56 -20.54 1.83
N ARG A 57 29.90 -19.38 1.69
CA ARG A 57 30.45 -18.06 2.02
C ARG A 57 29.33 -17.08 2.29
N GLU A 58 29.48 -16.27 3.33
CA GLU A 58 28.60 -15.13 3.59
C GLU A 58 29.23 -13.83 3.10
N MET A 59 28.38 -12.84 2.79
CA MET A 59 28.84 -11.50 2.48
C MET A 59 29.57 -10.90 3.70
N PRO A 60 30.79 -10.35 3.54
CA PRO A 60 31.47 -9.66 4.64
C PRO A 60 30.70 -8.41 5.08
N ALA A 61 30.65 -8.17 6.40
CA ALA A 61 29.84 -7.10 7.00
C ALA A 61 30.13 -5.68 6.45
N ASP A 62 31.36 -5.42 6.00
CA ASP A 62 31.78 -4.10 5.48
C ASP A 62 31.70 -3.97 3.95
N SER A 63 31.30 -5.01 3.22
CA SER A 63 31.26 -5.00 1.75
C SER A 63 30.03 -4.28 1.18
N ASP A 64 30.17 -3.50 0.11
CA ASP A 64 28.99 -2.99 -0.62
C ASP A 64 28.21 -4.18 -1.22
N PRO A 65 26.93 -4.40 -0.84
CA PRO A 65 26.14 -5.50 -1.40
C PRO A 65 25.98 -5.41 -2.92
N PHE A 66 26.04 -4.21 -3.51
CA PHE A 66 25.97 -4.06 -4.96
C PHE A 66 27.23 -4.57 -5.65
N ASP A 67 28.41 -4.36 -5.05
CA ASP A 67 29.66 -4.93 -5.56
C ASP A 67 29.68 -6.46 -5.42
N VAL A 68 29.14 -6.97 -4.30
CA VAL A 68 29.01 -8.41 -4.05
C VAL A 68 28.12 -9.08 -5.10
N LEU A 69 26.97 -8.47 -5.42
CA LEU A 69 26.06 -8.98 -6.45
C LEU A 69 26.62 -8.81 -7.87
N GLY A 70 27.48 -7.82 -8.12
CA GLY A 70 28.20 -7.66 -9.38
C GLY A 70 29.34 -8.67 -9.58
N ALA A 71 29.95 -9.14 -8.49
CA ALA A 71 31.06 -10.08 -8.49
C ALA A 71 30.60 -11.55 -8.52
N VAL A 72 30.02 -11.97 -9.65
CA VAL A 72 29.74 -13.38 -9.97
C VAL A 72 30.81 -13.95 -10.90
N PRO A 73 31.30 -15.19 -10.67
CA PRO A 73 32.28 -15.83 -11.54
C PRO A 73 31.71 -16.08 -12.92
N ASP A 74 32.56 -16.08 -13.95
CA ASP A 74 32.13 -16.48 -15.28
C ASP A 74 31.95 -18.01 -15.34
N VAL A 75 30.75 -18.44 -15.75
CA VAL A 75 30.40 -19.84 -15.92
C VAL A 75 29.80 -19.98 -17.31
N GLY A 76 30.53 -20.64 -18.20
CA GLY A 76 30.07 -20.87 -19.56
C GLY A 76 28.72 -21.61 -19.55
N PRO A 77 27.74 -21.20 -20.38
CA PRO A 77 26.44 -21.85 -20.41
C PRO A 77 26.60 -23.31 -20.85
N ASP A 78 25.90 -24.22 -20.18
CA ASP A 78 25.77 -25.60 -20.62
C ASP A 78 24.49 -25.76 -21.47
N PRO A 79 24.60 -25.99 -22.80
CA PRO A 79 23.43 -26.11 -23.66
C PRO A 79 22.48 -27.24 -23.28
N ARG A 80 22.94 -28.22 -22.49
CA ARG A 80 22.11 -29.31 -21.98
C ARG A 80 21.15 -28.85 -20.88
N PHE A 81 21.47 -27.75 -20.21
CA PHE A 81 20.73 -27.21 -19.07
C PHE A 81 20.52 -25.69 -19.21
N PRO A 82 19.77 -25.23 -20.22
CA PRO A 82 19.59 -23.80 -20.52
C PRO A 82 18.85 -23.00 -19.42
N ASP A 83 18.17 -23.71 -18.52
CA ASP A 83 17.44 -23.13 -17.39
C ASP A 83 18.12 -23.33 -16.04
N ALA A 84 19.38 -23.76 -16.05
CA ALA A 84 20.14 -23.96 -14.82
C ALA A 84 20.35 -22.65 -14.06
N VAL A 85 20.29 -22.75 -12.74
CA VAL A 85 20.70 -21.72 -11.80
C VAL A 85 22.12 -22.03 -11.32
N GLY A 86 22.42 -23.31 -11.05
CA GLY A 86 23.73 -23.79 -10.60
C GLY A 86 24.10 -23.41 -9.16
N GLY A 87 23.89 -22.15 -8.78
CA GLY A 87 24.33 -21.54 -7.54
C GLY A 87 24.33 -20.02 -7.68
N GLY A 88 24.92 -19.33 -6.71
CA GLY A 88 25.05 -17.87 -6.73
C GLY A 88 24.86 -17.22 -5.38
N TRP A 89 24.74 -15.90 -5.39
CA TRP A 89 24.34 -15.11 -4.23
C TRP A 89 22.83 -15.15 -4.06
N PHE A 90 22.35 -15.50 -2.87
CA PHE A 90 20.94 -15.45 -2.50
C PHE A 90 20.76 -14.62 -1.24
N GLY A 91 19.66 -13.87 -1.15
CA GLY A 91 19.31 -13.16 0.08
C GLY A 91 18.45 -11.92 -0.13
N TYR A 92 18.71 -10.88 0.66
CA TYR A 92 17.94 -9.63 0.64
C TYR A 92 18.79 -8.36 0.76
N LEU A 93 18.19 -7.25 0.30
CA LEU A 93 18.65 -5.89 0.40
C LEU A 93 17.56 -5.06 1.10
N GLY A 94 17.88 -4.44 2.23
CA GLY A 94 16.99 -3.53 2.93
C GLY A 94 16.82 -2.20 2.22
N PHE A 95 15.75 -1.48 2.55
CA PHE A 95 15.50 -0.16 2.00
C PHE A 95 16.62 0.82 2.39
N ALA A 96 17.08 1.59 1.40
CA ALA A 96 18.05 2.65 1.62
C ALA A 96 17.81 3.79 0.65
N ALA A 97 18.00 5.03 1.13
CA ALA A 97 17.95 6.19 0.26
C ALA A 97 19.02 6.14 -0.84
N PRO A 98 18.76 6.74 -2.02
CA PRO A 98 19.75 6.82 -3.08
C PRO A 98 21.12 7.32 -2.58
N GLY A 99 22.18 6.57 -2.90
CA GLY A 99 23.55 6.87 -2.44
C GLY A 99 23.91 6.37 -1.04
N ARG A 100 22.98 5.77 -0.29
CA ARG A 100 23.27 5.06 0.96
C ARG A 100 23.41 3.57 0.73
N ARG A 101 24.34 2.94 1.45
CA ARG A 101 24.53 1.48 1.44
C ARG A 101 23.34 0.80 2.15
N PRO A 102 22.61 -0.12 1.50
CA PRO A 102 21.55 -0.86 2.16
C PRO A 102 22.13 -1.88 3.14
N ARG A 103 21.43 -2.11 4.25
CA ARG A 103 21.64 -3.31 5.06
C ARG A 103 21.30 -4.50 4.18
N ALA A 104 22.11 -5.54 4.16
CA ALA A 104 21.90 -6.68 3.30
C ALA A 104 22.37 -7.95 3.99
N SER A 105 21.76 -9.06 3.59
CA SER A 105 22.15 -10.39 4.01
C SER A 105 22.20 -11.25 2.76
N LEU A 106 23.42 -11.54 2.31
CA LEU A 106 23.69 -12.29 1.10
C LEU A 106 24.63 -13.43 1.43
N ALA A 107 24.33 -14.62 0.92
CA ALA A 107 25.20 -15.77 1.05
C ALA A 107 25.37 -16.48 -0.29
N TRP A 108 26.56 -17.01 -0.54
CA TRP A 108 26.92 -17.74 -1.74
C TRP A 108 26.62 -19.21 -1.54
N TYR A 109 25.69 -19.72 -2.34
CA TYR A 109 25.31 -21.12 -2.35
C TYR A 109 25.87 -21.78 -3.61
N ARG A 110 26.53 -22.92 -3.42
CA ARG A 110 27.05 -23.72 -4.54
C ARG A 110 26.08 -24.79 -5.03
N ASP A 111 25.10 -25.17 -4.20
CA ASP A 111 24.19 -26.29 -4.42
C ASP A 111 22.75 -25.74 -4.43
N VAL A 112 21.96 -26.07 -5.46
CA VAL A 112 20.58 -25.60 -5.63
C VAL A 112 19.67 -26.77 -6.01
N LEU A 113 18.54 -26.87 -5.32
CA LEU A 113 17.42 -27.69 -5.75
C LEU A 113 16.49 -26.83 -6.59
N ARG A 114 16.33 -27.15 -7.87
CA ARG A 114 15.44 -26.43 -8.80
C ARG A 114 14.30 -27.33 -9.26
N HIS A 115 13.08 -26.83 -9.18
CA HIS A 115 11.91 -27.49 -9.75
C HIS A 115 11.47 -26.76 -11.02
N ASP A 116 11.52 -27.45 -12.16
CA ASP A 116 11.19 -26.89 -13.48
C ASP A 116 9.68 -26.86 -13.79
N GLY A 117 8.85 -27.32 -12.85
CA GLY A 117 7.40 -27.48 -13.01
C GLY A 117 6.98 -28.92 -13.26
N GLN A 118 7.92 -29.81 -13.62
CA GLN A 118 7.69 -31.23 -13.81
C GLN A 118 8.45 -32.09 -12.79
N ARG A 119 9.70 -31.73 -12.49
CA ARG A 119 10.56 -32.49 -11.57
C ARG A 119 11.59 -31.61 -10.88
N TRP A 120 12.16 -32.16 -9.80
CA TRP A 120 13.32 -31.59 -9.14
C TRP A 120 14.63 -31.94 -9.84
N TRP A 121 15.54 -30.99 -9.82
CA TRP A 121 16.93 -31.10 -10.24
C TRP A 121 17.82 -30.68 -9.08
N TYR A 122 18.90 -31.43 -8.86
CA TYR A 122 20.03 -30.97 -8.08
C TYR A 122 21.06 -30.37 -9.03
N GLU A 123 21.45 -29.13 -8.76
CA GLU A 123 22.44 -28.38 -9.52
C GLU A 123 23.56 -27.95 -8.58
N ALA A 124 24.81 -28.05 -9.04
CA ALA A 124 25.97 -27.63 -8.28
C ALA A 124 27.00 -26.92 -9.17
N LEU A 125 27.53 -25.81 -8.68
CA LEU A 125 28.72 -25.18 -9.25
C LEU A 125 29.98 -25.83 -8.68
N LEU A 126 30.69 -26.56 -9.55
CA LEU A 126 31.98 -27.16 -9.24
C LEU A 126 33.06 -26.11 -9.45
N GLY A 127 33.72 -25.70 -8.38
CA GLY A 127 34.90 -24.86 -8.46
C GLY A 127 36.13 -25.64 -8.95
N PRO A 128 37.31 -25.00 -8.93
CA PRO A 128 38.57 -25.54 -9.48
C PRO A 128 38.98 -26.88 -8.86
N ASP A 129 38.77 -27.00 -7.55
CA ASP A 129 39.08 -28.19 -6.76
C ASP A 129 37.86 -29.11 -6.58
N GLY A 130 36.73 -28.79 -7.23
CA GLY A 130 35.48 -29.54 -7.10
C GLY A 130 35.40 -30.69 -8.09
N ASP A 131 34.95 -31.86 -7.63
CA ASP A 131 34.66 -33.00 -8.50
C ASP A 131 33.18 -33.42 -8.47
N GLU A 132 32.75 -34.15 -9.52
CA GLU A 132 31.39 -34.68 -9.60
C GLU A 132 31.07 -35.67 -8.47
N ALA A 133 32.07 -36.41 -7.97
CA ALA A 133 31.87 -37.40 -6.91
C ALA A 133 31.39 -36.73 -5.62
N SER A 134 31.99 -35.60 -5.27
CA SER A 134 31.62 -34.77 -4.12
C SER A 134 30.23 -34.17 -4.29
N ALA A 135 29.87 -33.69 -5.49
CA ALA A 135 28.52 -33.20 -5.76
C ALA A 135 27.47 -34.32 -5.67
N ARG A 136 27.76 -35.52 -6.20
CA ARG A 136 26.88 -36.69 -6.05
C ARG A 136 26.72 -37.10 -4.59
N SER A 137 27.78 -37.02 -3.79
CA SER A 137 27.72 -37.31 -2.36
C SER A 137 26.79 -36.33 -1.62
N ARG A 138 26.94 -35.02 -1.87
CA ARG A 138 26.05 -34.00 -1.27
C ARG A 138 24.60 -34.15 -1.73
N CYS A 139 24.39 -34.41 -3.03
CA CYS A 139 23.09 -34.73 -3.57
C CYS A 139 22.44 -35.92 -2.84
N ALA A 140 23.20 -36.98 -2.59
CA ALA A 140 22.70 -38.14 -1.86
C ALA A 140 22.31 -37.81 -0.42
N THR A 141 23.09 -36.95 0.27
CA THR A 141 22.73 -36.47 1.61
C THR A 141 21.44 -35.65 1.60
N LEU A 142 21.28 -34.71 0.67
CA LEU A 142 20.04 -33.95 0.53
C LEU A 142 18.85 -34.87 0.22
N CYS A 143 19.00 -35.85 -0.67
CA CYS A 143 17.96 -36.84 -0.96
C CYS A 143 17.57 -37.66 0.29
N ALA A 144 18.54 -37.99 1.15
CA ALA A 144 18.26 -38.69 2.40
C ALA A 144 17.43 -37.82 3.36
N ASP A 145 17.74 -36.54 3.49
CA ASP A 145 16.95 -35.60 4.29
C ASP A 145 15.53 -35.45 3.73
N LEU A 146 15.39 -35.39 2.41
CA LEU A 146 14.10 -35.31 1.72
C LEU A 146 13.25 -36.58 1.84
N ALA A 147 13.88 -37.74 2.07
CA ALA A 147 13.18 -38.99 2.37
C ALA A 147 12.73 -39.08 3.83
N GLY A 148 13.28 -38.25 4.72
CA GLY A 148 12.92 -38.19 6.13
C GLY A 148 11.49 -37.72 6.39
N PRO A 149 10.98 -37.88 7.63
CA PRO A 149 9.69 -37.32 8.02
C PRO A 149 9.74 -35.79 8.01
N ALA A 150 8.65 -35.14 7.57
CA ALA A 150 8.52 -33.70 7.78
C ALA A 150 8.28 -33.41 9.26
N PRO A 151 8.94 -32.43 9.86
CA PRO A 151 8.60 -31.99 11.21
C PRO A 151 7.15 -31.50 11.23
N SER A 152 6.37 -31.97 12.21
CA SER A 152 5.03 -31.44 12.48
C SER A 152 5.18 -30.13 13.24
N ALA A 153 5.01 -29.01 12.53
CA ALA A 153 5.03 -27.69 13.14
C ALA A 153 3.78 -26.92 12.71
N GLU A 154 3.20 -26.18 13.65
CA GLU A 154 2.23 -25.14 13.34
C GLU A 154 2.94 -23.79 13.37
N ALA A 155 2.53 -22.87 12.49
CA ALA A 155 3.02 -21.49 12.53
C ALA A 155 1.87 -20.48 12.42
N GLY A 156 1.67 -19.68 13.44
CA GLY A 156 0.61 -18.67 13.50
C GLY A 156 1.16 -17.28 13.77
N VAL A 157 0.43 -16.25 13.36
CA VAL A 157 0.76 -14.87 13.75
C VAL A 157 -0.33 -14.29 14.63
N VAL A 158 0.08 -13.54 15.64
CA VAL A 158 -0.79 -12.72 16.47
C VAL A 158 -0.42 -11.25 16.29
N VAL A 159 -1.40 -10.40 16.03
CA VAL A 159 -1.19 -8.94 15.97
C VAL A 159 -1.12 -8.41 17.40
N GLU A 160 0.06 -7.95 17.82
CA GLU A 160 0.29 -7.40 19.15
C GLU A 160 0.19 -5.87 19.17
N ARG A 161 0.53 -5.24 18.06
CA ARG A 161 0.50 -3.78 17.91
C ARG A 161 -0.05 -3.41 16.53
N TRP A 162 -1.19 -2.73 16.54
CA TRP A 162 -1.70 -2.06 15.34
C TRP A 162 -0.92 -0.76 15.09
N PRO A 163 -0.77 -0.34 13.82
CA PRO A 163 -0.11 0.91 13.51
C PRO A 163 -0.92 2.10 14.05
N ASP A 164 -0.23 3.17 14.44
CA ASP A 164 -0.89 4.42 14.84
C ASP A 164 -1.58 5.03 13.62
N ARG A 165 -2.92 4.96 13.64
CA ARG A 165 -3.75 5.44 12.55
C ARG A 165 -3.62 6.94 12.38
N ASP A 166 -3.70 7.71 13.46
CA ASP A 166 -3.76 9.17 13.39
C ASP A 166 -2.43 9.73 12.92
N ALA A 167 -1.31 9.15 13.39
CA ALA A 167 0.02 9.47 12.87
C ALA A 167 0.14 9.17 11.36
N HIS A 168 -0.42 8.06 10.88
CA HIS A 168 -0.40 7.73 9.46
C HIS A 168 -1.26 8.71 8.63
N LEU A 169 -2.45 9.07 9.11
CA LEU A 169 -3.30 10.05 8.42
C LEU A 169 -2.62 11.42 8.34
N ALA A 170 -1.97 11.86 9.41
CA ALA A 170 -1.19 13.09 9.43
C ALA A 170 -0.03 13.03 8.42
N ALA A 171 0.68 11.91 8.32
CA ALA A 171 1.75 11.72 7.33
C ALA A 171 1.21 11.77 5.88
N VAL A 172 0.03 11.19 5.62
CA VAL A 172 -0.63 11.29 4.31
C VAL A 172 -1.03 12.74 4.01
N GLU A 173 -1.62 13.46 4.97
CA GLU A 173 -1.96 14.88 4.79
C GLU A 173 -0.72 15.75 4.51
N ALA A 174 0.37 15.52 5.23
CA ALA A 174 1.63 16.21 5.02
C ALA A 174 2.23 15.89 3.64
N CYS A 175 2.19 14.62 3.20
CA CYS A 175 2.63 14.24 1.86
C CYS A 175 1.81 14.92 0.76
N ILE A 176 0.49 15.04 0.93
CA ILE A 176 -0.37 15.77 -0.02
C ILE A 176 0.02 17.25 -0.08
N SER A 177 0.41 17.85 1.05
CA SER A 177 0.92 19.23 1.09
C SER A 177 2.20 19.40 0.27
N GLU A 178 3.18 18.50 0.44
CA GLU A 178 4.41 18.50 -0.38
C GLU A 178 4.10 18.38 -1.88
N ILE A 179 3.13 17.54 -2.25
CA ILE A 179 2.71 17.40 -3.66
C ILE A 179 2.12 18.69 -4.21
N ARG A 180 1.26 19.36 -3.45
CA ARG A 180 0.62 20.62 -3.85
C ARG A 180 1.60 21.76 -4.01
N ARG A 181 2.67 21.78 -3.21
CA ARG A 181 3.78 22.73 -3.33
C ARG A 181 4.65 22.45 -4.56
N GLY A 182 4.46 21.31 -5.23
CA GLY A 182 5.23 20.91 -6.41
C GLY A 182 6.59 20.30 -6.07
N GLU A 183 6.81 19.89 -4.83
CA GLU A 183 8.06 19.25 -4.39
C GLU A 183 8.20 17.84 -4.98
N ILE A 184 7.08 17.11 -5.02
CA ILE A 184 6.96 15.76 -5.55
C ILE A 184 5.62 15.60 -6.28
N TYR A 185 5.51 14.59 -7.13
CA TYR A 185 4.24 14.20 -7.76
C TYR A 185 3.55 13.07 -6.98
N GLN A 186 4.33 12.19 -6.37
CA GLN A 186 3.88 11.09 -5.50
C GLN A 186 4.99 10.71 -4.54
N ALA A 187 4.61 10.28 -3.35
CA ALA A 187 5.43 9.42 -2.49
C ALA A 187 4.59 8.30 -1.89
N ASN A 188 5.21 7.16 -1.63
CA ASN A 188 4.57 6.07 -0.91
C ASN A 188 4.73 6.32 0.58
N ILE A 189 3.64 6.50 1.31
CA ILE A 189 3.67 6.64 2.78
C ILE A 189 3.27 5.31 3.39
N ALA A 190 4.03 4.87 4.40
CA ALA A 190 3.90 3.57 5.02
C ALA A 190 3.87 3.64 6.54
N THR A 191 3.51 2.50 7.13
CA THR A 191 3.51 2.22 8.56
C THR A 191 3.68 0.72 8.77
N GLU A 192 3.72 0.23 10.02
CA GLU A 192 3.97 -1.17 10.31
C GLU A 192 3.05 -1.76 11.37
N LEU A 193 2.71 -3.05 11.21
CA LEU A 193 2.10 -3.86 12.26
C LEU A 193 3.19 -4.54 13.08
N GLY A 194 3.06 -4.54 14.40
CA GLY A 194 3.85 -5.38 15.30
C GLY A 194 3.13 -6.70 15.55
N LEU A 195 3.83 -7.80 15.30
CA LEU A 195 3.31 -9.15 15.32
C LEU A 195 4.17 -10.03 16.23
N ARG A 196 3.59 -11.12 16.72
CA ARG A 196 4.33 -12.27 17.25
C ARG A 196 4.08 -13.47 16.34
N LEU A 197 5.16 -14.12 15.95
CA LEU A 197 5.13 -15.40 15.26
C LEU A 197 5.26 -16.52 16.28
N ASP A 198 4.27 -17.40 16.29
CA ASP A 198 4.32 -18.68 16.97
C ASP A 198 4.78 -19.73 15.96
N GLY A 199 5.80 -20.51 16.32
CA GLY A 199 6.37 -21.53 15.44
C GLY A 199 7.49 -21.04 14.52
N GLY A 200 7.90 -21.91 13.59
CA GLY A 200 9.08 -21.68 12.75
C GLY A 200 8.81 -20.90 11.46
N VAL A 201 9.76 -20.05 11.06
CA VAL A 201 9.70 -19.27 9.80
C VAL A 201 9.51 -20.11 8.54
N HIS A 202 10.06 -21.34 8.53
CA HIS A 202 9.89 -22.30 7.44
C HIS A 202 8.42 -22.74 7.27
N GLU A 203 7.72 -22.96 8.37
CA GLU A 203 6.30 -23.33 8.36
C GLU A 203 5.41 -22.12 8.04
N ALA A 204 5.77 -20.93 8.56
CA ALA A 204 5.08 -19.68 8.19
C ALA A 204 5.14 -19.47 6.66
N TRP A 205 6.32 -19.62 6.07
CA TRP A 205 6.47 -19.56 4.61
C TRP A 205 5.65 -20.64 3.88
N ALA A 206 5.69 -21.89 4.38
CA ALA A 206 4.93 -22.98 3.79
C ALA A 206 3.42 -22.74 3.84
N ARG A 207 2.90 -22.10 4.89
CA ARG A 207 1.50 -21.67 5.00
C ARG A 207 1.17 -20.55 4.01
N ILE A 208 2.03 -19.54 3.86
CA ILE A 208 1.86 -18.49 2.83
C ILE A 208 1.79 -19.08 1.43
N VAL A 209 2.69 -20.02 1.10
CA VAL A 209 2.72 -20.67 -0.22
C VAL A 209 1.54 -21.63 -0.41
N GLY A 210 1.13 -22.30 0.67
CA GLY A 210 0.10 -23.33 0.69
C GLY A 210 -1.32 -22.84 0.95
N ALA A 211 -1.52 -21.58 1.33
CA ALA A 211 -2.83 -21.00 1.64
C ALA A 211 -3.74 -21.11 0.41
N ARG A 212 -4.68 -22.07 0.46
CA ARG A 212 -5.63 -22.38 -0.62
C ARG A 212 -6.88 -21.49 -0.61
N SER A 213 -6.77 -20.27 -0.10
CA SER A 213 -7.89 -19.31 -0.07
C SER A 213 -8.13 -18.72 -1.46
N GLY A 214 -8.45 -19.59 -2.43
CA GLY A 214 -8.76 -19.29 -3.83
C GLY A 214 -7.64 -18.68 -4.67
N SER A 215 -6.63 -18.13 -4.04
CA SER A 215 -5.74 -17.14 -4.62
C SER A 215 -4.58 -17.77 -5.41
N GLY A 216 -4.15 -19.00 -5.09
CA GLY A 216 -2.98 -19.63 -5.71
C GLY A 216 -1.68 -19.14 -5.09
N THR A 217 -0.55 -19.76 -5.45
CA THR A 217 0.77 -19.42 -4.89
C THR A 217 1.12 -17.95 -5.18
N PRO A 218 1.63 -17.18 -4.19
CA PRO A 218 2.08 -15.81 -4.42
C PRO A 218 3.08 -15.73 -5.57
N ALA A 219 3.00 -14.67 -6.38
CA ALA A 219 3.78 -14.57 -7.61
C ALA A 219 5.30 -14.61 -7.37
N ARG A 220 5.79 -14.07 -6.25
CA ARG A 220 7.21 -14.07 -5.87
C ARG A 220 7.38 -14.40 -4.39
N ALA A 221 6.87 -15.55 -3.97
CA ALA A 221 7.10 -16.03 -2.61
C ALA A 221 8.59 -16.29 -2.37
N ALA A 222 9.11 -15.85 -1.22
CA ALA A 222 10.52 -16.01 -0.84
C ALA A 222 10.68 -16.25 0.66
N LEU A 223 11.62 -17.10 1.03
CA LEU A 223 12.11 -17.29 2.38
C LEU A 223 13.61 -17.04 2.38
N VAL A 224 14.08 -16.14 3.24
CA VAL A 224 15.50 -15.97 3.54
C VAL A 224 15.63 -15.89 5.05
N ALA A 225 16.27 -16.87 5.68
CA ALA A 225 16.49 -16.88 7.13
C ALA A 225 17.98 -16.81 7.44
N ASP A 226 18.39 -15.79 8.18
CA ASP A 226 19.74 -15.65 8.71
C ASP A 226 19.74 -15.58 10.25
N SER A 227 20.91 -15.40 10.85
CA SER A 227 21.07 -15.39 12.31
C SER A 227 20.49 -14.14 13.00
N GLU A 228 20.22 -13.07 12.25
CA GLU A 228 19.72 -11.79 12.76
C GLU A 228 18.29 -11.50 12.34
N LEU A 229 17.83 -12.01 11.20
CA LEU A 229 16.52 -11.75 10.64
C LEU A 229 16.09 -12.85 9.65
N ALA A 230 14.80 -13.17 9.66
CA ALA A 230 14.17 -13.93 8.60
C ALA A 230 13.15 -13.10 7.83
N ALA A 231 13.25 -13.14 6.51
CA ALA A 231 12.29 -12.57 5.58
C ALA A 231 11.34 -13.66 5.08
N VAL A 232 10.06 -13.53 5.41
CA VAL A 232 9.00 -14.43 4.92
C VAL A 232 8.07 -13.64 3.99
N SER A 233 8.24 -13.80 2.68
CA SER A 233 7.66 -12.93 1.66
C SER A 233 6.58 -13.60 0.82
N ALA A 234 5.52 -12.85 0.56
CA ALA A 234 4.45 -13.12 -0.41
C ALA A 234 4.40 -12.04 -1.51
N SER A 235 5.56 -11.51 -1.91
CA SER A 235 5.63 -10.38 -2.84
C SER A 235 4.91 -10.66 -4.17
N PRO A 236 4.16 -9.69 -4.71
CA PRO A 236 3.56 -9.78 -6.03
C PRO A 236 4.44 -9.20 -7.14
N GLU A 237 5.50 -8.45 -6.81
CA GLU A 237 6.12 -7.50 -7.74
C GLU A 237 7.58 -7.84 -8.05
N LEU A 238 7.92 -7.87 -9.35
CA LEU A 238 9.30 -7.95 -9.83
C LEU A 238 9.95 -6.57 -9.71
N PHE A 239 11.00 -6.47 -8.89
CA PHE A 239 11.85 -5.29 -8.90
C PHE A 239 12.68 -5.27 -10.19
N LEU A 240 13.54 -6.27 -10.39
CA LEU A 240 14.42 -6.34 -11.56
C LEU A 240 14.71 -7.78 -11.93
N ARG A 241 14.82 -8.03 -13.23
CA ARG A 241 15.43 -9.24 -13.79
C ARG A 241 16.45 -8.84 -14.84
N ARG A 242 17.66 -9.42 -14.77
CA ARG A 242 18.68 -9.39 -15.82
C ARG A 242 18.92 -10.80 -16.34
N ASP A 243 18.76 -10.99 -17.64
CA ASP A 243 19.11 -12.21 -18.36
C ASP A 243 20.12 -11.86 -19.46
N GLY A 244 21.38 -12.22 -19.24
CA GLY A 244 22.50 -11.70 -20.03
C GLY A 244 22.56 -10.17 -19.97
N ARG A 245 22.23 -9.50 -21.08
CA ARG A 245 22.18 -8.02 -21.19
C ARG A 245 20.76 -7.46 -21.14
N ASP A 246 19.74 -8.31 -21.20
CA ASP A 246 18.35 -7.87 -21.22
C ASP A 246 17.86 -7.65 -19.79
N VAL A 247 17.42 -6.43 -19.50
CA VAL A 247 16.90 -6.03 -18.18
C VAL A 247 15.40 -5.76 -18.29
N ARG A 248 14.65 -6.20 -17.28
CA ARG A 248 13.22 -6.02 -17.17
C ARG A 248 12.81 -5.64 -15.76
N THR A 249 11.78 -4.80 -15.67
CA THR A 249 11.03 -4.53 -14.44
C THR A 249 9.53 -4.47 -14.74
N ASP A 250 8.70 -4.91 -13.77
CA ASP A 250 7.24 -4.98 -13.91
C ASP A 250 6.53 -4.21 -12.78
N PRO A 251 6.45 -2.87 -12.82
CA PRO A 251 5.76 -2.11 -11.79
C PRO A 251 4.29 -2.44 -11.67
N ILE A 252 3.81 -2.47 -10.42
CA ILE A 252 2.40 -2.66 -10.07
C ILE A 252 1.87 -1.40 -9.38
N LYS A 253 0.78 -0.83 -9.90
CA LYS A 253 0.06 0.29 -9.28
C LYS A 253 -1.43 0.21 -9.55
N GLY A 254 -2.24 0.18 -8.51
CA GLY A 254 -3.67 -0.10 -8.57
C GLY A 254 -3.99 -1.54 -8.18
N THR A 255 -4.86 -1.69 -7.18
CA THR A 255 -5.27 -2.99 -6.62
C THR A 255 -6.76 -3.00 -6.34
N ARG A 256 -7.44 -4.08 -6.72
CA ARG A 256 -8.83 -4.35 -6.33
C ARG A 256 -8.96 -5.77 -5.80
N PRO A 257 -9.80 -6.03 -4.80
CA PRO A 257 -10.03 -7.39 -4.30
C PRO A 257 -10.67 -8.27 -5.39
N ARG A 258 -10.40 -9.57 -5.35
CA ARG A 258 -11.16 -10.55 -6.14
C ARG A 258 -12.40 -11.03 -5.40
N ILE A 259 -13.44 -11.39 -6.15
CA ILE A 259 -14.71 -11.92 -5.62
C ILE A 259 -14.83 -13.41 -6.00
N GLY A 260 -15.43 -14.23 -5.13
CA GLY A 260 -15.79 -15.62 -5.46
C GLY A 260 -14.68 -16.67 -5.38
N VAL A 261 -13.48 -16.32 -4.89
CA VAL A 261 -12.34 -17.25 -4.92
C VAL A 261 -12.41 -18.29 -3.80
N THR A 262 -13.27 -19.29 -3.96
CA THR A 262 -13.21 -20.59 -3.25
C THR A 262 -12.75 -21.65 -4.25
N GLY A 263 -11.63 -22.33 -3.97
CA GLY A 263 -10.87 -23.09 -4.98
C GLY A 263 -11.64 -24.25 -5.64
N ASP A 264 -11.63 -24.27 -6.98
CA ASP A 264 -11.95 -25.45 -7.78
C ASP A 264 -10.67 -26.29 -8.00
N GLY A 265 -10.73 -27.59 -7.70
CA GLY A 265 -9.68 -28.55 -8.02
C GLY A 265 -9.74 -29.02 -9.49
N PRO A 266 -8.66 -29.60 -10.04
CA PRO A 266 -8.67 -30.09 -11.42
C PRO A 266 -9.42 -31.42 -11.53
N GLY A 267 -10.42 -31.45 -12.41
CA GLY A 267 -10.87 -32.60 -13.21
C GLY A 267 -10.91 -33.99 -12.56
N GLY A 268 -11.99 -34.29 -11.83
CA GLY A 268 -12.42 -35.67 -11.60
C GLY A 268 -13.41 -36.09 -12.68
N GLY A 269 -12.98 -36.92 -13.62
CA GLY A 269 -13.85 -37.49 -14.65
C GLY A 269 -15.07 -38.19 -14.04
N SER A 270 -16.23 -37.97 -14.65
CA SER A 270 -17.48 -38.62 -14.27
C SER A 270 -17.37 -40.14 -14.42
N ALA A 271 -17.19 -40.86 -13.33
CA ALA A 271 -17.52 -42.28 -13.28
C ALA A 271 -19.03 -42.39 -13.02
N HIS A 272 -19.77 -42.81 -14.04
CA HIS A 272 -21.16 -43.25 -13.90
C HIS A 272 -21.22 -44.47 -12.97
N GLY A 273 -21.66 -44.25 -11.74
CA GLY A 273 -22.15 -45.28 -10.83
C GLY A 273 -23.67 -45.25 -10.78
N THR A 274 -24.31 -46.09 -11.58
CA THR A 274 -25.74 -46.39 -11.47
C THR A 274 -26.04 -47.14 -10.17
N VAL A 275 -26.86 -46.56 -9.30
CA VAL A 275 -27.69 -47.31 -8.33
C VAL A 275 -29.06 -46.63 -8.27
N GLY A 276 -30.10 -47.39 -8.60
CA GLY A 276 -31.48 -46.93 -8.65
C GLY A 276 -32.23 -46.99 -7.33
N GLY A 277 -33.34 -46.25 -7.26
CA GLY A 277 -34.38 -46.35 -6.22
C GLY A 277 -35.35 -45.16 -6.28
N PRO A 278 -36.66 -45.32 -6.04
CA PRO A 278 -37.69 -44.76 -6.93
C PRO A 278 -38.46 -43.53 -6.40
N ALA A 279 -38.98 -42.78 -7.38
CA ALA A 279 -40.20 -41.95 -7.45
C ALA A 279 -40.89 -41.44 -6.16
N GLY A 280 -41.03 -40.12 -6.09
CA GLY A 280 -41.98 -39.41 -5.21
C GLY A 280 -42.41 -38.07 -5.82
N ASN A 281 -43.73 -37.94 -5.99
CA ASN A 281 -44.57 -36.91 -6.63
C ASN A 281 -44.18 -35.42 -6.62
N ASN A 282 -44.61 -34.76 -7.71
CA ASN A 282 -44.71 -33.34 -7.98
C ASN A 282 -45.43 -32.50 -6.89
N ALA A 283 -44.87 -31.32 -6.62
CA ALA A 283 -45.66 -30.13 -6.31
C ALA A 283 -45.02 -28.93 -7.03
N ALA A 284 -45.85 -28.23 -7.82
CA ALA A 284 -45.48 -27.07 -8.62
C ALA A 284 -44.98 -25.93 -7.73
N GLY A 285 -43.68 -25.65 -7.77
CA GLY A 285 -43.07 -24.41 -7.32
C GLY A 285 -42.76 -23.56 -8.55
N ILE A 286 -43.18 -22.30 -8.52
CA ILE A 286 -42.88 -21.32 -9.56
C ILE A 286 -41.36 -21.12 -9.57
N ASP A 287 -40.70 -21.52 -10.67
CA ASP A 287 -39.28 -21.29 -10.91
C ASP A 287 -39.02 -19.77 -10.99
N ALA A 288 -38.62 -19.17 -9.86
CA ALA A 288 -37.84 -17.96 -9.92
C ALA A 288 -36.49 -18.33 -10.57
N PRO A 289 -35.98 -17.56 -11.55
CA PRO A 289 -34.72 -17.88 -12.18
C PRO A 289 -33.62 -17.84 -11.11
N GLY A 290 -33.12 -19.03 -10.75
CA GLY A 290 -31.99 -19.17 -9.86
C GLY A 290 -30.79 -18.47 -10.49
N ILE A 291 -30.45 -17.29 -10.00
CA ILE A 291 -29.16 -16.67 -10.31
C ILE A 291 -28.13 -17.62 -9.70
N ASP A 292 -27.45 -18.39 -10.56
CA ASP A 292 -26.32 -19.20 -10.15
C ASP A 292 -25.32 -18.30 -9.41
N ALA A 293 -25.14 -18.56 -8.12
CA ALA A 293 -24.31 -17.76 -7.23
C ALA A 293 -22.86 -17.69 -7.75
N ARG A 294 -22.37 -18.75 -8.41
CA ARG A 294 -21.03 -18.76 -9.03
C ARG A 294 -20.95 -17.80 -10.22
N ALA A 295 -21.97 -17.82 -11.09
CA ALA A 295 -22.04 -16.88 -12.20
C ALA A 295 -22.24 -15.42 -11.73
N ALA A 296 -22.86 -15.19 -10.56
CA ALA A 296 -22.92 -13.87 -9.94
C ALA A 296 -21.55 -13.41 -9.42
N ASP A 297 -20.84 -14.28 -8.71
CA ASP A 297 -19.50 -14.01 -8.18
C ASP A 297 -18.48 -13.76 -9.30
N ASP A 298 -18.49 -14.57 -10.36
CA ASP A 298 -17.62 -14.40 -11.55
C ASP A 298 -17.87 -13.06 -12.25
N ARG A 299 -19.15 -12.66 -12.37
CA ARG A 299 -19.51 -11.36 -12.95
C ARG A 299 -19.03 -10.20 -12.08
N ALA A 300 -19.17 -10.33 -10.77
CA ALA A 300 -18.71 -9.33 -9.80
C ALA A 300 -17.17 -9.23 -9.79
N ASP A 301 -16.44 -10.35 -9.85
CA ASP A 301 -14.97 -10.39 -9.96
C ASP A 301 -14.48 -9.74 -11.25
N ALA A 302 -15.10 -10.10 -12.39
CA ALA A 302 -14.80 -9.48 -13.68
C ALA A 302 -15.10 -7.98 -13.68
N GLU A 303 -16.10 -7.54 -12.92
CA GLU A 303 -16.39 -6.12 -12.75
C GLU A 303 -15.32 -5.40 -11.95
N GLN A 304 -14.74 -6.01 -10.90
CA GLN A 304 -13.58 -5.45 -10.20
C GLN A 304 -12.40 -5.21 -11.15
N GLY A 305 -12.12 -6.17 -12.04
CA GLY A 305 -11.11 -6.01 -13.10
C GLY A 305 -11.42 -4.86 -14.06
N ARG A 306 -12.68 -4.72 -14.51
CA ARG A 306 -13.12 -3.60 -15.37
C ARG A 306 -13.04 -2.24 -14.66
N ARG A 307 -13.41 -2.19 -13.37
CA ARG A 307 -13.31 -0.98 -12.55
C ARG A 307 -11.85 -0.54 -12.40
N LEU A 308 -10.93 -1.49 -12.20
CA LEU A 308 -9.50 -1.19 -12.18
C LEU A 308 -9.02 -0.65 -13.53
N ALA A 309 -9.42 -1.28 -14.65
CA ALA A 309 -9.07 -0.83 -15.99
C ALA A 309 -9.59 0.60 -16.31
N GLY A 310 -10.74 0.97 -15.78
CA GLY A 310 -11.35 2.30 -15.97
C GLY A 310 -10.87 3.38 -14.99
N SER A 311 -10.02 3.03 -14.02
CA SER A 311 -9.60 3.96 -12.97
C SER A 311 -8.55 4.94 -13.47
N THR A 312 -8.92 6.23 -13.54
CA THR A 312 -8.02 7.32 -13.92
C THR A 312 -6.89 7.52 -12.89
N LYS A 313 -7.20 7.38 -11.59
CA LYS A 313 -6.20 7.46 -10.50
C LYS A 313 -5.14 6.37 -10.66
N ASP A 314 -5.57 5.11 -10.69
CA ASP A 314 -4.65 3.96 -10.75
C ASP A 314 -3.79 4.01 -12.03
N SER A 315 -4.38 4.45 -13.15
CA SER A 315 -3.65 4.62 -14.41
C SER A 315 -2.61 5.73 -14.35
N ALA A 316 -2.93 6.88 -13.74
CA ALA A 316 -2.01 8.00 -13.61
C ALA A 316 -0.81 7.63 -12.71
N GLU A 317 -1.07 6.99 -11.56
CA GLU A 317 -0.01 6.47 -10.68
C GLU A 317 0.91 5.48 -11.40
N ASN A 318 0.32 4.53 -12.13
CA ASN A 318 1.10 3.53 -12.85
C ASN A 318 1.98 4.14 -13.93
N VAL A 319 1.43 5.04 -14.76
CA VAL A 319 2.18 5.74 -15.82
C VAL A 319 3.35 6.53 -15.24
N MET A 320 3.14 7.21 -14.11
CA MET A 320 4.19 7.98 -13.45
C MET A 320 5.33 7.09 -12.94
N ILE A 321 5.02 5.93 -12.36
CA ILE A 321 6.04 4.96 -11.96
C ILE A 321 6.75 4.33 -13.15
N VAL A 322 6.02 4.02 -14.23
CA VAL A 322 6.63 3.55 -15.48
C VAL A 322 7.65 4.57 -15.99
N ASP A 323 7.32 5.85 -15.97
CA ASP A 323 8.25 6.89 -16.41
C ASP A 323 9.48 7.00 -15.49
N LEU A 324 9.28 6.93 -14.18
CA LEU A 324 10.38 6.88 -13.21
C LEU A 324 11.34 5.71 -13.50
N MET A 325 10.80 4.51 -13.75
CA MET A 325 11.61 3.32 -14.02
C MET A 325 12.30 3.37 -15.38
N ARG A 326 11.65 3.96 -16.40
CA ARG A 326 12.31 4.26 -17.67
C ARG A 326 13.51 5.17 -17.45
N ASN A 327 13.36 6.22 -16.64
CA ASN A 327 14.44 7.13 -16.31
C ASN A 327 15.56 6.43 -15.52
N ASP A 328 15.22 5.55 -14.58
CA ASP A 328 16.21 4.74 -13.85
C ASP A 328 17.01 3.85 -14.78
N LEU A 329 16.35 3.07 -15.64
CA LEU A 329 17.01 2.19 -16.59
C LEU A 329 17.79 2.97 -17.67
N ALA A 330 17.32 4.15 -18.08
CA ALA A 330 18.00 4.96 -19.10
C ALA A 330 19.38 5.47 -18.63
N ARG A 331 19.64 5.51 -17.32
CA ARG A 331 20.95 5.89 -16.75
C ARG A 331 22.03 4.82 -16.94
N VAL A 332 21.64 3.57 -17.19
CA VAL A 332 22.57 2.42 -17.21
C VAL A 332 22.44 1.55 -18.47
N CYS A 333 21.28 1.55 -19.13
CA CYS A 333 21.06 0.85 -20.38
C CYS A 333 21.60 1.63 -21.59
N ALA A 334 21.90 0.91 -22.68
CA ALA A 334 22.30 1.50 -23.95
C ALA A 334 21.25 2.50 -24.46
N THR A 335 21.69 3.65 -24.96
CA THR A 335 20.81 4.71 -25.47
C THR A 335 19.83 4.15 -26.50
N GLY A 336 18.55 4.46 -26.32
CA GLY A 336 17.48 3.99 -27.21
C GLY A 336 17.08 2.51 -27.01
N SER A 337 17.66 1.77 -26.07
CA SER A 337 17.21 0.40 -25.77
C SER A 337 16.02 0.33 -24.81
N VAL A 338 15.79 1.39 -24.03
CA VAL A 338 14.71 1.40 -23.03
C VAL A 338 13.33 1.55 -23.70
N ARG A 339 12.42 0.62 -23.43
CA ARG A 339 11.09 0.50 -24.06
C ARG A 339 10.03 0.08 -23.04
N VAL A 340 8.80 0.58 -23.21
CA VAL A 340 7.62 0.08 -22.48
C VAL A 340 6.99 -1.02 -23.32
N ALA A 341 7.13 -2.27 -22.90
CA ALA A 341 6.66 -3.44 -23.65
C ALA A 341 5.19 -3.79 -23.36
N GLY A 342 4.64 -3.27 -22.27
CA GLY A 342 3.24 -3.37 -21.89
C GLY A 342 2.89 -2.27 -20.90
N LEU A 343 1.70 -1.71 -21.02
CA LEU A 343 1.25 -0.57 -20.23
C LEU A 343 -0.17 -0.83 -19.75
N LEU A 344 -0.41 -0.69 -18.44
CA LEU A 344 -1.74 -0.76 -17.81
C LEU A 344 -2.48 -2.09 -18.07
N SER A 345 -1.76 -3.21 -18.03
CA SER A 345 -2.36 -4.54 -18.18
C SER A 345 -3.02 -4.97 -16.87
N VAL A 346 -4.34 -5.15 -16.87
CA VAL A 346 -5.04 -5.77 -15.74
C VAL A 346 -4.73 -7.26 -15.71
N GLN A 347 -4.15 -7.73 -14.61
CA GLN A 347 -3.76 -9.13 -14.41
C GLN A 347 -4.40 -9.69 -13.13
N PRO A 348 -4.95 -10.91 -13.18
CA PRO A 348 -5.43 -11.59 -12.00
C PRO A 348 -4.23 -12.09 -11.18
N HIS A 349 -4.25 -11.81 -9.88
CA HIS A 349 -3.29 -12.31 -8.92
C HIS A 349 -4.02 -13.00 -7.75
N PRO A 350 -3.28 -13.71 -6.89
CA PRO A 350 -3.84 -14.26 -5.67
C PRO A 350 -4.62 -13.24 -4.82
N GLY A 351 -5.95 -13.37 -4.81
CA GLY A 351 -6.88 -12.58 -3.99
C GLY A 351 -7.14 -11.16 -4.48
N VAL A 352 -6.45 -10.70 -5.54
CA VAL A 352 -6.55 -9.32 -6.04
C VAL A 352 -6.35 -9.22 -7.55
N TRP A 353 -6.89 -8.18 -8.17
CA TRP A 353 -6.52 -7.68 -9.49
C TRP A 353 -5.41 -6.64 -9.35
N HIS A 354 -4.41 -6.72 -10.23
CA HIS A 354 -3.33 -5.73 -10.32
C HIS A 354 -3.25 -5.12 -11.70
N LEU A 355 -2.86 -3.85 -11.75
CA LEU A 355 -2.52 -3.17 -12.99
C LEU A 355 -0.99 -3.16 -13.13
N VAL A 356 -0.52 -3.89 -14.13
CA VAL A 356 0.89 -4.22 -14.33
C VAL A 356 1.37 -3.58 -15.62
N SER A 357 2.52 -2.92 -15.55
CA SER A 357 3.24 -2.41 -16.72
C SER A 357 4.60 -3.05 -16.80
N ARG A 358 5.28 -2.94 -17.96
CA ARG A 358 6.55 -3.61 -18.21
C ARG A 358 7.52 -2.69 -18.93
N VAL A 359 8.70 -2.51 -18.34
CA VAL A 359 9.80 -1.74 -18.92
C VAL A 359 10.99 -2.65 -19.16
N HIS A 360 11.53 -2.58 -20.37
CA HIS A 360 12.74 -3.28 -20.79
C HIS A 360 13.86 -2.30 -21.08
N GLY A 361 15.10 -2.76 -20.94
CA GLY A 361 16.30 -2.11 -21.44
C GLY A 361 17.38 -3.14 -21.77
N ARG A 362 18.42 -2.72 -22.49
CA ARG A 362 19.60 -3.55 -22.77
C ARG A 362 20.84 -2.89 -22.20
N LEU A 363 21.57 -3.60 -21.34
CA LEU A 363 22.85 -3.14 -20.81
C LEU A 363 23.92 -3.10 -21.92
N PRO A 364 24.81 -2.10 -21.91
CA PRO A 364 26.06 -2.16 -22.65
C PRO A 364 26.94 -3.33 -22.20
N ASP A 365 27.93 -3.69 -23.01
CA ASP A 365 28.91 -4.71 -22.63
C ASP A 365 29.76 -4.25 -21.43
N GLY A 366 30.05 -5.18 -20.52
CA GLY A 366 30.87 -4.92 -19.33
C GLY A 366 30.14 -4.23 -18.18
N VAL A 367 28.84 -3.93 -18.31
CA VAL A 367 28.04 -3.39 -17.19
C VAL A 367 27.52 -4.54 -16.34
N ASP A 368 27.89 -4.54 -15.07
CA ASP A 368 27.53 -5.56 -14.09
C ASP A 368 26.22 -5.25 -13.34
N ASP A 369 25.81 -6.20 -12.49
CA ASP A 369 24.62 -6.07 -11.65
C ASP A 369 24.78 -4.96 -10.60
N GLY A 370 26.00 -4.66 -10.14
CA GLY A 370 26.25 -3.60 -9.17
C GLY A 370 25.96 -2.22 -9.75
N ALA A 371 26.39 -1.93 -10.98
CA ALA A 371 26.06 -0.71 -11.69
C ALA A 371 24.56 -0.57 -11.98
N LEU A 372 23.91 -1.67 -12.36
CA LEU A 372 22.45 -1.71 -12.55
C LEU A 372 21.70 -1.37 -11.26
N LEU A 373 22.08 -2.00 -10.14
CA LEU A 373 21.45 -1.77 -8.84
C LEU A 373 21.68 -0.34 -8.32
N ARG A 374 22.88 0.22 -8.46
CA ARG A 374 23.16 1.62 -8.10
C ARG A 374 22.31 2.62 -8.89
N ALA A 375 22.01 2.34 -10.15
CA ALA A 375 21.12 3.18 -10.93
C ALA A 375 19.67 3.05 -10.44
N THR A 376 19.20 1.84 -10.16
CA THR A 376 17.77 1.55 -10.02
C THR A 376 17.24 1.50 -8.58
N PHE A 377 18.09 1.24 -7.60
CA PHE A 377 17.70 1.05 -6.20
C PHE A 377 17.51 2.39 -5.45
N PRO A 378 16.55 2.50 -4.51
CA PRO A 378 15.51 1.52 -4.15
C PRO A 378 14.42 1.37 -5.22
N PRO A 379 13.61 0.29 -5.19
CA PRO A 379 12.58 0.04 -6.21
C PRO A 379 11.61 1.21 -6.37
N GLY A 380 11.40 1.64 -7.63
CA GLY A 380 10.67 2.88 -7.94
C GLY A 380 9.22 2.90 -7.46
N SER A 381 8.50 1.79 -7.60
CA SER A 381 7.07 1.65 -7.26
C SER A 381 6.73 1.81 -5.77
N VAL A 382 7.73 1.68 -4.90
CA VAL A 382 7.59 1.81 -3.44
C VAL A 382 8.24 3.07 -2.88
N THR A 383 8.66 3.98 -3.76
CA THR A 383 9.28 5.25 -3.42
C THR A 383 8.36 6.40 -3.81
N GLY A 384 8.55 7.00 -4.98
CA GLY A 384 7.80 8.13 -5.48
C GLY A 384 8.55 8.86 -6.59
N ALA A 385 7.96 9.93 -7.11
CA ALA A 385 8.52 10.68 -8.22
C ALA A 385 8.52 12.19 -7.89
N PRO A 386 9.64 12.91 -8.08
CA PRO A 386 11.00 12.42 -8.38
C PRO A 386 11.61 11.61 -7.23
N LYS A 387 12.28 10.48 -7.52
CA LYS A 387 12.71 9.49 -6.51
C LYS A 387 13.50 10.06 -5.34
N VAL A 388 14.54 10.87 -5.61
CA VAL A 388 15.41 11.39 -4.53
C VAL A 388 14.62 12.26 -3.56
N ARG A 389 13.80 13.19 -4.06
CA ARG A 389 12.98 14.07 -3.22
C ARG A 389 11.87 13.30 -2.52
N ALA A 390 11.22 12.35 -3.20
CA ALA A 390 10.20 11.50 -2.59
C ALA A 390 10.74 10.66 -1.43
N VAL A 391 11.95 10.11 -1.55
CA VAL A 391 12.59 9.38 -0.44
C VAL A 391 12.93 10.30 0.74
N GLN A 392 13.35 11.54 0.49
CA GLN A 392 13.58 12.52 1.56
C GLN A 392 12.28 12.89 2.28
N VAL A 393 11.18 13.05 1.54
CA VAL A 393 9.85 13.28 2.11
C VAL A 393 9.43 12.07 2.97
N ILE A 394 9.62 10.85 2.46
CA ILE A 394 9.37 9.61 3.21
C ILE A 394 10.14 9.58 4.53
N GLU A 395 11.46 9.84 4.51
CA GLU A 395 12.30 9.84 5.70
C GLU A 395 11.89 10.91 6.72
N GLY A 396 11.27 12.01 6.28
CA GLY A 396 10.78 13.08 7.14
C GLY A 396 9.39 12.86 7.73
N LEU A 397 8.54 12.07 7.05
CA LEU A 397 7.14 11.87 7.43
C LEU A 397 6.89 10.54 8.16
N GLU A 398 7.68 9.51 7.91
CA GLU A 398 7.50 8.21 8.56
C GLU A 398 8.15 8.17 9.94
N ALA A 399 7.40 7.74 10.95
CA ALA A 399 7.90 7.60 12.32
C ALA A 399 8.93 6.47 12.48
N GLN A 400 8.90 5.47 11.59
CA GLN A 400 9.68 4.24 11.65
C GLN A 400 10.58 4.13 10.41
N ARG A 401 11.77 3.54 10.58
CA ARG A 401 12.61 3.18 9.42
C ARG A 401 12.10 1.91 8.79
N ARG A 402 12.15 1.83 7.46
CA ARG A 402 11.56 0.73 6.70
C ARG A 402 12.29 -0.61 6.78
N GLY A 403 13.51 -0.71 7.33
CA GLY A 403 14.20 -2.00 7.46
C GLY A 403 14.32 -2.75 6.12
N LEU A 404 13.85 -3.99 6.05
CA LEU A 404 13.75 -4.74 4.79
C LEU A 404 12.54 -4.30 3.94
N PHE A 405 11.44 -3.91 4.55
CA PHE A 405 10.23 -3.47 3.84
C PHE A 405 10.55 -2.41 2.77
N THR A 406 10.02 -2.61 1.56
CA THR A 406 10.30 -1.82 0.34
C THR A 406 11.74 -1.91 -0.20
N GLY A 407 12.58 -2.77 0.36
CA GLY A 407 13.83 -3.23 -0.22
C GLY A 407 13.62 -4.29 -1.32
N ALA A 408 14.54 -5.25 -1.42
CA ALA A 408 14.48 -6.32 -2.42
C ALA A 408 14.93 -7.69 -1.88
N LEU A 409 14.38 -8.75 -2.45
CA LEU A 409 14.72 -10.16 -2.16
C LEU A 409 15.02 -10.88 -3.47
N GLY A 410 16.02 -11.76 -3.50
CA GLY A 410 16.25 -12.58 -4.68
C GLY A 410 17.65 -13.17 -4.76
N TYR A 411 18.14 -13.31 -6.00
CA TYR A 411 19.42 -13.96 -6.26
C TYR A 411 20.17 -13.35 -7.45
N ALA A 412 21.49 -13.54 -7.44
CA ALA A 412 22.40 -13.31 -8.57
C ALA A 412 23.19 -14.60 -8.85
N SER A 413 22.91 -15.22 -9.98
CA SER A 413 23.53 -16.47 -10.43
C SER A 413 24.38 -16.21 -11.66
N PRO A 414 25.54 -16.88 -11.80
CA PRO A 414 26.35 -16.76 -13.00
C PRO A 414 25.69 -17.35 -14.25
N LEU A 415 24.72 -18.25 -14.09
CA LEU A 415 23.98 -18.88 -15.20
C LEU A 415 22.60 -18.24 -15.41
N ALA A 416 21.87 -17.98 -14.32
CA ALA A 416 20.50 -17.46 -14.40
C ALA A 416 20.40 -15.93 -14.40
N GLY A 417 21.50 -15.22 -14.13
CA GLY A 417 21.53 -13.76 -14.01
C GLY A 417 20.96 -13.26 -12.68
N LEU A 418 20.50 -12.01 -12.68
CA LEU A 418 19.94 -11.34 -11.50
C LEU A 418 18.41 -11.42 -11.55
N GLU A 419 17.78 -11.77 -10.44
CA GLU A 419 16.33 -11.67 -10.30
C GLU A 419 15.96 -11.27 -8.87
N LEU A 420 15.27 -10.15 -8.73
CA LEU A 420 14.88 -9.54 -7.46
C LEU A 420 13.39 -9.17 -7.48
N SER A 421 12.67 -9.50 -6.40
CA SER A 421 11.34 -8.98 -6.10
C SER A 421 11.40 -7.78 -5.17
N VAL A 422 10.35 -6.97 -5.14
CA VAL A 422 10.21 -5.90 -4.14
C VAL A 422 9.80 -6.51 -2.81
N ALA A 423 10.43 -6.12 -1.69
CA ALA A 423 10.12 -6.63 -0.36
C ALA A 423 8.84 -5.99 0.24
N ILE A 424 7.69 -6.30 -0.36
CA ILE A 424 6.34 -5.95 0.12
C ILE A 424 5.57 -7.23 0.43
N ARG A 425 4.52 -7.15 1.26
CA ARG A 425 3.83 -8.34 1.80
C ARG A 425 4.83 -9.35 2.39
N THR A 426 5.78 -8.81 3.16
CA THR A 426 6.94 -9.53 3.70
C THR A 426 6.98 -9.35 5.21
N LEU A 427 7.04 -10.45 5.93
CA LEU A 427 7.30 -10.46 7.36
C LEU A 427 8.81 -10.37 7.60
N GLU A 428 9.20 -9.43 8.45
CA GLU A 428 10.53 -9.35 9.04
C GLU A 428 10.44 -9.99 10.42
N VAL A 429 11.04 -11.17 10.59
CA VAL A 429 10.95 -11.98 11.81
C VAL A 429 12.30 -11.98 12.50
N ASP A 430 12.35 -11.50 13.73
CA ASP A 430 13.54 -11.53 14.58
C ASP A 430 13.85 -12.98 15.02
N PRO A 431 15.06 -13.27 15.52
CA PRO A 431 15.38 -14.59 16.07
C PRO A 431 14.43 -14.94 17.22
N PRO A 432 14.02 -16.21 17.35
CA PRO A 432 13.08 -16.62 18.38
C PRO A 432 13.67 -16.41 19.78
N GLY A 433 12.82 -15.98 20.70
CA GLY A 433 13.12 -15.86 22.12
C GLY A 433 13.20 -17.22 22.83
N PRO A 434 13.50 -17.23 24.14
CA PRO A 434 13.63 -18.45 24.93
C PRO A 434 12.35 -19.30 25.00
N ASP A 435 11.19 -18.69 24.77
CA ASP A 435 9.88 -19.35 24.76
C ASP A 435 9.51 -19.95 23.39
N GLY A 436 10.40 -19.81 22.39
CA GLY A 436 10.20 -20.31 21.03
C GLY A 436 9.32 -19.43 20.15
N THR A 437 8.90 -18.25 20.64
CA THR A 437 8.16 -17.26 19.84
C THR A 437 9.11 -16.20 19.28
N ALA A 438 8.75 -15.56 18.17
CA ALA A 438 9.56 -14.51 17.56
C ALA A 438 8.77 -13.22 17.38
N SER A 439 9.40 -12.07 17.63
CA SER A 439 8.82 -10.79 17.22
C SER A 439 8.88 -10.68 15.69
N ALA A 440 7.80 -10.19 15.10
CA ALA A 440 7.70 -10.00 13.66
C ALA A 440 7.09 -8.63 13.32
N ARG A 441 7.46 -8.10 12.17
CA ARG A 441 6.94 -6.83 11.64
C ARG A 441 6.38 -7.04 10.24
N LEU A 442 5.27 -6.35 9.94
CA LEU A 442 4.68 -6.31 8.60
C LEU A 442 4.48 -4.85 8.18
N GLY A 443 5.32 -4.39 7.24
CA GLY A 443 5.15 -3.07 6.63
C GLY A 443 3.95 -3.01 5.68
N VAL A 444 3.21 -1.91 5.73
CA VAL A 444 2.04 -1.62 4.89
C VAL A 444 2.07 -0.16 4.44
N GLY A 445 1.59 0.12 3.23
CA GLY A 445 1.63 1.48 2.68
C GLY A 445 1.00 1.60 1.30
N GLY A 446 0.87 2.85 0.84
CA GLY A 446 0.22 3.22 -0.41
C GLY A 446 0.91 4.38 -1.10
N GLY A 447 0.71 4.52 -2.41
CA GLY A 447 1.18 5.68 -3.16
C GLY A 447 0.23 6.84 -2.93
N ILE A 448 0.74 7.97 -2.47
CA ILE A 448 -0.04 9.17 -2.20
C ILE A 448 0.07 10.11 -3.39
N THR A 449 -1.07 10.52 -3.93
CA THR A 449 -1.18 11.53 -4.99
C THR A 449 -1.95 12.75 -4.47
N VAL A 450 -2.04 13.81 -5.27
CA VAL A 450 -2.73 15.05 -4.88
C VAL A 450 -4.19 14.85 -4.49
N ASP A 451 -4.84 13.83 -5.06
CA ASP A 451 -6.26 13.50 -4.86
C ASP A 451 -6.49 12.40 -3.80
N SER A 452 -5.42 11.89 -3.18
CA SER A 452 -5.52 10.88 -2.12
C SER A 452 -6.33 11.39 -0.93
N ASP A 453 -7.07 10.49 -0.30
CA ASP A 453 -7.79 10.74 0.95
C ASP A 453 -7.17 9.93 2.07
N PRO A 454 -6.74 10.56 3.18
CA PRO A 454 -6.07 9.85 4.26
C PRO A 454 -6.81 8.60 4.75
N ALA A 455 -8.13 8.67 4.91
CA ALA A 455 -8.89 7.56 5.45
C ALA A 455 -9.00 6.38 4.46
N GLU A 456 -9.10 6.67 3.16
CA GLU A 456 -9.07 5.65 2.10
C GLU A 456 -7.69 4.99 2.01
N GLU A 457 -6.61 5.77 2.09
CA GLU A 457 -5.23 5.25 2.06
C GLU A 457 -4.93 4.36 3.29
N TRP A 458 -5.48 4.72 4.45
CA TRP A 458 -5.44 3.86 5.64
C TRP A 458 -6.18 2.53 5.42
N ALA A 459 -7.41 2.58 4.87
CA ALA A 459 -8.17 1.38 4.56
C ALA A 459 -7.44 0.48 3.54
N GLU A 460 -6.75 1.08 2.56
CA GLU A 460 -5.91 0.38 1.60
C GLU A 460 -4.72 -0.33 2.28
N CYS A 461 -4.07 0.32 3.26
CA CYS A 461 -2.99 -0.32 4.03
C CYS A 461 -3.47 -1.61 4.71
N LEU A 462 -4.64 -1.58 5.36
CA LEU A 462 -5.24 -2.76 5.99
C LEU A 462 -5.62 -3.82 4.96
N THR A 463 -6.17 -3.41 3.81
CA THR A 463 -6.52 -4.31 2.70
C THR A 463 -5.29 -5.04 2.15
N LYS A 464 -4.14 -4.37 2.09
CA LYS A 464 -2.87 -4.98 1.65
C LYS A 464 -2.26 -5.93 2.69
N ALA A 465 -2.52 -5.71 3.97
CA ALA A 465 -2.07 -6.58 5.06
C ALA A 465 -2.85 -7.90 5.11
N ALA A 466 -4.16 -7.82 4.86
CA ALA A 466 -5.11 -8.92 5.09
C ALA A 466 -4.71 -10.26 4.43
N PRO A 467 -4.22 -10.32 3.17
CA PRO A 467 -3.85 -11.60 2.56
C PRO A 467 -2.71 -12.33 3.29
N VAL A 468 -1.72 -11.60 3.82
CA VAL A 468 -0.59 -12.19 4.55
C VAL A 468 -1.04 -12.68 5.91
N LEU A 469 -1.84 -11.86 6.62
CA LEU A 469 -2.40 -12.23 7.92
C LEU A 469 -3.31 -13.45 7.80
N ALA A 470 -4.24 -13.46 6.84
CA ALA A 470 -5.16 -14.56 6.61
C ALA A 470 -4.47 -15.88 6.25
N ALA A 471 -3.31 -15.82 5.56
CA ALA A 471 -2.53 -17.01 5.24
C ALA A 471 -1.85 -17.64 6.47
N LEU A 472 -1.70 -16.87 7.55
CA LEU A 472 -1.01 -17.26 8.78
C LEU A 472 -1.94 -17.32 10.00
N ASP A 473 -3.23 -17.06 9.79
CA ASP A 473 -4.22 -17.04 10.83
C ASP A 473 -4.66 -18.47 11.19
N GLY A 474 -4.47 -18.86 12.44
CA GLY A 474 -4.90 -20.14 13.00
C GLY A 474 -6.41 -20.25 13.26
N GLY A 475 -7.21 -19.31 12.74
CA GLY A 475 -8.67 -19.29 12.89
C GLY A 475 -9.23 -18.16 13.74
N SER A 476 -8.46 -17.10 14.05
CA SER A 476 -9.01 -15.88 14.63
C SER A 476 -8.96 -14.75 13.62
N ALA A 477 -9.97 -14.72 12.74
CA ALA A 477 -10.17 -13.61 11.82
C ALA A 477 -9.93 -12.29 12.58
N PRO A 478 -9.11 -11.37 12.03
CA PRO A 478 -8.85 -10.10 12.71
C PRO A 478 -10.20 -9.48 13.06
N PRO A 479 -10.37 -8.91 14.27
CA PRO A 479 -11.57 -8.12 14.54
C PRO A 479 -11.61 -7.09 13.41
N ALA A 480 -12.67 -7.15 12.60
CA ALA A 480 -12.89 -6.15 11.56
C ALA A 480 -12.69 -4.81 12.27
N PRO A 481 -11.79 -3.92 11.76
CA PRO A 481 -11.64 -2.59 12.34
C PRO A 481 -13.05 -2.07 12.47
N ALA A 482 -13.44 -1.67 13.70
CA ALA A 482 -14.81 -1.32 14.04
C ALA A 482 -15.36 -0.52 12.88
N THR A 483 -16.17 -1.18 12.06
CA THR A 483 -16.65 -0.56 10.84
C THR A 483 -17.50 0.55 11.39
N VAL A 484 -17.05 1.79 11.19
CA VAL A 484 -17.91 2.95 11.24
C VAL A 484 -19.09 2.50 10.40
N ARG A 485 -20.21 2.23 11.08
CA ARG A 485 -21.41 1.72 10.43
C ARG A 485 -21.65 2.69 9.28
N PRO A 486 -21.82 2.22 8.02
CA PRO A 486 -22.17 3.14 6.96
C PRO A 486 -23.39 3.93 7.43
N ALA A 487 -23.22 5.26 7.54
CA ALA A 487 -24.29 6.16 7.90
C ALA A 487 -25.50 5.87 7.01
N ARG A 488 -26.71 5.97 7.57
CA ARG A 488 -27.94 5.52 6.91
C ARG A 488 -28.09 6.18 5.52
N ARG A 489 -27.93 5.36 4.47
CA ARG A 489 -27.76 5.71 3.05
C ARG A 489 -29.09 5.92 2.29
N ALA A 490 -29.97 6.82 2.70
CA ALA A 490 -31.24 7.06 1.98
C ALA A 490 -31.46 8.48 1.45
N ASP A 491 -30.82 9.51 2.03
CA ASP A 491 -31.26 10.90 1.81
C ASP A 491 -30.33 11.74 0.90
N GLY A 492 -29.18 11.19 0.48
CA GLY A 492 -28.22 11.85 -0.42
C GLY A 492 -27.13 12.69 0.26
N LEU A 493 -26.24 13.23 -0.54
CA LEU A 493 -25.10 14.06 -0.13
C LEU A 493 -25.28 15.48 -0.64
N PHE A 494 -24.62 16.46 -0.03
CA PHE A 494 -24.64 17.81 -0.57
C PHE A 494 -23.34 18.60 -0.37
N GLU A 495 -23.12 19.55 -1.27
CA GLU A 495 -22.09 20.57 -1.19
C GLU A 495 -22.69 21.96 -1.05
N THR A 496 -21.89 22.88 -0.52
CA THR A 496 -22.27 24.30 -0.45
C THR A 496 -21.08 25.16 -0.81
N LEU A 497 -21.25 25.99 -1.83
CA LEU A 497 -20.20 26.76 -2.47
C LEU A 497 -20.59 28.24 -2.52
N ALA A 498 -19.59 29.11 -2.46
CA ALA A 498 -19.75 30.54 -2.71
C ALA A 498 -19.54 30.83 -4.20
N ALA A 499 -20.43 31.62 -4.79
CA ALA A 499 -20.28 32.14 -6.13
C ALA A 499 -20.33 33.67 -6.14
N VAL A 500 -19.42 34.30 -6.89
CA VAL A 500 -19.36 35.75 -7.10
C VAL A 500 -19.36 36.00 -8.60
N ASP A 501 -20.36 36.74 -9.09
CA ASP A 501 -20.52 37.06 -10.51
C ASP A 501 -20.46 35.83 -11.44
N GLY A 502 -21.07 34.73 -10.99
CA GLY A 502 -21.13 33.45 -11.70
C GLY A 502 -19.85 32.61 -11.60
N ARG A 503 -18.82 33.05 -10.88
CA ARG A 503 -17.60 32.27 -10.62
C ARG A 503 -17.69 31.59 -9.28
N VAL A 504 -17.45 30.28 -9.25
CA VAL A 504 -17.53 29.47 -8.03
C VAL A 504 -16.14 29.23 -7.46
N ALA A 505 -15.93 29.59 -6.20
CA ALA A 505 -14.67 29.37 -5.51
C ALA A 505 -14.44 27.87 -5.27
N ARG A 506 -13.23 27.38 -5.60
CA ARG A 506 -12.77 26.00 -5.35
C ARG A 506 -13.72 24.91 -5.87
N LEU A 507 -14.37 25.14 -7.02
CA LEU A 507 -15.32 24.20 -7.62
C LEU A 507 -14.74 22.78 -7.76
N GLY A 508 -13.50 22.66 -8.24
CA GLY A 508 -12.84 21.36 -8.40
C GLY A 508 -12.72 20.57 -7.09
N GLU A 509 -12.33 21.23 -5.99
CA GLU A 509 -12.19 20.59 -4.68
C GLU A 509 -13.54 20.11 -4.12
N HIS A 510 -14.58 20.94 -4.27
CA HIS A 510 -15.94 20.56 -3.85
C HIS A 510 -16.46 19.37 -4.67
N ALA A 511 -16.27 19.38 -5.99
CA ALA A 511 -16.67 18.29 -6.86
C ALA A 511 -15.90 17.00 -6.55
N ALA A 512 -14.59 17.08 -6.33
CA ALA A 512 -13.76 15.93 -5.95
C ALA A 512 -14.22 15.31 -4.61
N ARG A 513 -14.47 16.15 -3.59
CA ARG A 513 -14.98 15.68 -2.30
C ARG A 513 -16.37 15.05 -2.40
N LEU A 514 -17.27 15.63 -3.19
CA LEU A 514 -18.62 15.09 -3.42
C LEU A 514 -18.54 13.72 -4.08
N ARG A 515 -17.73 13.57 -5.14
CA ARG A 515 -17.52 12.27 -5.82
C ARG A 515 -16.95 11.23 -4.86
N ARG A 516 -15.94 11.59 -4.08
CA ARG A 516 -15.33 10.69 -3.10
C ARG A 516 -16.34 10.25 -2.04
N SER A 517 -17.08 11.21 -1.46
CA SER A 517 -18.12 10.91 -0.48
C SER A 517 -19.21 10.04 -1.08
N TYR A 518 -19.62 10.30 -2.32
CA TYR A 518 -20.61 9.50 -3.03
C TYR A 518 -20.13 8.07 -3.24
N LEU A 519 -18.90 7.87 -3.72
CA LEU A 519 -18.32 6.54 -3.89
C LEU A 519 -18.21 5.80 -2.55
N SER A 520 -17.67 6.44 -1.52
CA SER A 520 -17.58 5.88 -0.17
C SER A 520 -18.95 5.47 0.37
N CYS A 521 -19.96 6.33 0.19
CA CYS A 521 -21.31 6.16 0.73
C CYS A 521 -22.27 5.37 -0.17
N THR A 522 -21.92 4.99 -1.40
CA THR A 522 -22.82 4.21 -2.27
C THR A 522 -22.15 2.93 -2.77
N GLY A 523 -20.83 2.92 -2.92
CA GLY A 523 -20.07 1.86 -3.62
C GLY A 523 -20.04 2.03 -5.14
N GLU A 524 -20.66 3.10 -5.66
CA GLU A 524 -20.76 3.43 -7.08
C GLU A 524 -20.18 4.83 -7.35
N PRO A 525 -19.52 5.04 -8.50
CA PRO A 525 -19.03 6.37 -8.85
C PRO A 525 -20.20 7.31 -9.18
N LEU A 526 -20.06 8.59 -8.81
CA LEU A 526 -20.98 9.64 -9.27
C LEU A 526 -20.72 9.90 -10.76
N THR A 527 -21.71 9.63 -11.62
CA THR A 527 -21.56 9.73 -13.07
C THR A 527 -21.80 11.15 -13.59
N ALA A 528 -22.55 11.96 -12.85
CA ALA A 528 -22.81 13.35 -13.19
C ALA A 528 -21.54 14.22 -13.26
N HIS A 529 -21.47 15.08 -14.27
CA HIS A 529 -20.45 16.12 -14.41
C HIS A 529 -20.77 17.34 -13.53
N VAL A 530 -20.42 17.25 -12.24
CA VAL A 530 -20.70 18.28 -11.22
C VAL A 530 -20.24 19.68 -11.64
N GLU A 531 -19.04 19.82 -12.18
CA GLU A 531 -18.49 21.13 -12.56
C GLU A 531 -19.30 21.78 -13.67
N THR A 532 -19.70 20.99 -14.68
CA THR A 532 -20.55 21.46 -15.78
C THR A 532 -21.91 21.91 -15.26
N ALA A 533 -22.56 21.07 -14.44
CA ALA A 533 -23.87 21.40 -13.86
C ALA A 533 -23.83 22.68 -13.01
N VAL A 534 -22.74 22.88 -12.26
CA VAL A 534 -22.53 24.10 -11.48
C VAL A 534 -22.27 25.31 -12.38
N ALA A 535 -21.44 25.17 -13.41
CA ALA A 535 -21.14 26.25 -14.35
C ALA A 535 -22.41 26.72 -15.08
N GLU A 536 -23.27 25.79 -15.49
CA GLU A 536 -24.57 26.10 -16.12
C GLU A 536 -25.52 26.81 -15.15
N ALA A 537 -25.67 26.29 -13.92
CA ALA A 537 -26.55 26.86 -12.92
C ALA A 537 -26.11 28.25 -12.40
N THR A 538 -24.83 28.59 -12.56
CA THR A 538 -24.27 29.88 -12.14
C THR A 538 -24.03 30.86 -13.28
N ALA A 539 -24.24 30.42 -14.53
CA ALA A 539 -24.06 31.25 -15.71
C ALA A 539 -24.98 32.49 -15.65
N GLY A 540 -24.38 33.67 -15.78
CA GLY A 540 -25.11 34.94 -15.82
C GLY A 540 -25.53 35.51 -14.46
N LEU A 541 -25.26 34.83 -13.35
CA LEU A 541 -25.51 35.38 -12.01
C LEU A 541 -24.61 36.61 -11.74
N ARG A 542 -25.15 37.60 -11.02
CA ARG A 542 -24.47 38.86 -10.65
C ARG A 542 -24.49 39.08 -9.15
N GLY A 543 -23.37 39.48 -8.57
CA GLY A 543 -23.22 39.57 -7.12
C GLY A 543 -23.06 38.19 -6.47
N GLN A 544 -23.29 38.14 -5.15
CA GLN A 544 -22.94 37.01 -4.31
C GLN A 544 -24.09 36.00 -4.19
N HIS A 545 -23.76 34.72 -4.39
CA HIS A 545 -24.72 33.62 -4.33
C HIS A 545 -24.18 32.45 -3.52
N ARG A 546 -25.08 31.79 -2.80
CA ARG A 546 -24.86 30.47 -2.22
C ARG A 546 -25.34 29.43 -3.22
N VAL A 547 -24.42 28.57 -3.66
CA VAL A 547 -24.72 27.44 -4.53
C VAL A 547 -24.78 26.18 -3.69
N ARG A 548 -25.87 25.41 -3.81
CA ARG A 548 -26.05 24.10 -3.20
C ARG A 548 -26.08 23.05 -4.31
N VAL A 549 -25.27 22.01 -4.15
CA VAL A 549 -25.20 20.87 -5.08
C VAL A 549 -25.62 19.64 -4.28
N GLU A 550 -26.63 18.92 -4.72
CA GLU A 550 -27.15 17.74 -4.04
C GLU A 550 -26.95 16.53 -4.95
N ALA A 551 -26.38 15.46 -4.40
CA ALA A 551 -26.19 14.19 -5.08
C ALA A 551 -27.07 13.11 -4.45
N SER A 552 -27.97 12.50 -5.23
CA SER A 552 -28.95 11.54 -4.76
C SER A 552 -28.74 10.18 -5.42
N PRO A 553 -28.45 9.10 -4.66
CA PRO A 553 -28.29 7.76 -5.22
C PRO A 553 -29.56 7.27 -5.94
N GLY A 554 -29.41 6.70 -7.13
CA GLY A 554 -30.52 6.09 -7.90
C GLY A 554 -31.51 7.08 -8.53
N ALA A 555 -31.25 8.40 -8.46
CA ALA A 555 -32.05 9.39 -9.17
C ALA A 555 -31.67 9.44 -10.66
N THR A 556 -32.65 9.70 -11.54
CA THR A 556 -32.40 9.93 -12.98
C THR A 556 -31.50 11.13 -13.22
N ASP A 557 -31.67 12.18 -12.41
CA ASP A 557 -30.76 13.31 -12.30
C ASP A 557 -29.94 13.14 -11.02
N GLU A 558 -28.81 12.44 -11.10
CA GLU A 558 -27.94 12.16 -9.95
C GLU A 558 -27.51 13.42 -9.19
N VAL A 559 -27.43 14.57 -9.86
CA VAL A 559 -27.02 15.86 -9.28
C VAL A 559 -28.05 16.95 -9.57
N ARG A 560 -28.43 17.69 -8.52
CA ARG A 560 -29.22 18.92 -8.62
C ARG A 560 -28.44 20.11 -8.08
N VAL A 561 -28.49 21.23 -8.80
CA VAL A 561 -27.80 22.47 -8.43
C VAL A 561 -28.82 23.58 -8.23
N HIS A 562 -28.71 24.30 -7.12
CA HIS A 562 -29.56 25.44 -6.79
C HIS A 562 -28.72 26.62 -6.29
N ALA A 563 -28.91 27.79 -6.88
CA ALA A 563 -28.21 29.01 -6.50
C ALA A 563 -29.20 30.05 -5.95
N VAL A 564 -28.86 30.66 -4.81
CA VAL A 564 -29.65 31.75 -4.21
C VAL A 564 -28.78 32.94 -3.87
N PRO A 565 -29.30 34.18 -3.96
CA PRO A 565 -28.62 35.36 -3.45
C PRO A 565 -28.22 35.16 -1.98
N TRP A 566 -27.01 35.60 -1.65
CA TRP A 566 -26.47 35.52 -0.29
C TRP A 566 -25.62 36.78 -0.03
N PRO A 567 -25.75 37.44 1.12
CA PRO A 567 -25.08 38.73 1.41
C PRO A 567 -23.54 38.68 1.44
N GLY A 568 -22.95 37.48 1.45
CA GLY A 568 -21.51 37.31 1.57
C GLY A 568 -21.01 37.06 2.99
N PRO A 569 -19.70 36.83 3.14
CA PRO A 569 -19.09 36.71 4.46
C PRO A 569 -18.98 38.09 5.12
N VAL A 570 -19.17 38.14 6.43
CA VAL A 570 -18.92 39.36 7.22
C VAL A 570 -17.41 39.56 7.33
N PRO A 571 -16.85 40.71 6.92
CA PRO A 571 -15.42 40.98 7.05
C PRO A 571 -14.94 40.81 8.49
N LEU A 572 -13.75 40.24 8.69
CA LEU A 572 -13.24 39.91 10.04
C LEU A 572 -13.23 41.12 11.00
N ALA A 573 -12.95 42.32 10.49
CA ALA A 573 -12.95 43.56 11.25
C ALA A 573 -14.32 43.99 11.78
N GLU A 574 -15.41 43.50 11.17
CA GLU A 574 -16.80 43.80 11.54
C GLU A 574 -17.44 42.68 12.36
N GLN A 575 -16.73 41.56 12.57
CA GLN A 575 -17.28 40.41 13.28
C GLN A 575 -17.28 40.62 14.80
N PRO A 576 -18.40 40.37 15.48
CA PRO A 576 -18.51 40.51 16.94
C PRO A 576 -17.78 39.40 17.73
N GLY A 577 -17.21 38.40 17.05
CA GLY A 577 -16.62 37.20 17.63
C GLY A 577 -17.67 36.16 18.04
N LEU A 578 -17.40 34.89 17.77
CA LEU A 578 -18.31 33.78 18.09
C LEU A 578 -18.22 33.36 19.55
N VAL A 579 -19.37 33.05 20.16
CA VAL A 579 -19.45 32.32 21.44
C VAL A 579 -19.72 30.86 21.11
N LEU A 580 -18.81 29.98 21.50
CA LEU A 580 -18.98 28.56 21.30
C LEU A 580 -19.50 27.87 22.56
N ARG A 581 -20.47 26.98 22.38
CA ARG A 581 -21.00 26.11 23.44
C ARG A 581 -20.49 24.69 23.20
N VAL A 582 -19.84 24.10 24.19
CA VAL A 582 -19.39 22.71 24.15
C VAL A 582 -20.60 21.78 24.10
N CYS A 583 -20.66 20.94 23.07
CA CYS A 583 -21.68 19.92 22.88
C CYS A 583 -21.00 18.55 22.80
N ARG A 584 -21.19 17.72 23.82
CA ARG A 584 -20.57 16.39 23.91
C ARG A 584 -21.28 15.39 23.01
N THR A 585 -20.54 14.67 22.17
CA THR A 585 -21.07 13.68 21.23
C THR A 585 -20.22 12.40 21.24
N ALA A 586 -20.82 11.26 20.87
CA ALA A 586 -20.09 10.02 20.55
C ALA A 586 -20.11 9.72 19.04
N GLU A 587 -20.76 10.59 18.27
CA GLU A 587 -20.95 10.50 16.83
C GLU A 587 -20.17 11.62 16.15
N GLY A 588 -19.69 11.34 14.94
CA GLY A 588 -19.00 12.26 14.04
C GLY A 588 -19.28 11.88 12.59
N GLU A 589 -19.15 12.85 11.68
CA GLU A 589 -19.48 12.66 10.26
C GLU A 589 -18.31 13.10 9.36
N SER A 590 -17.80 12.17 8.56
CA SER A 590 -16.77 12.45 7.53
C SER A 590 -17.36 12.84 6.18
N HIS A 591 -18.69 12.86 6.07
CA HIS A 591 -19.41 13.18 4.84
C HIS A 591 -20.52 14.18 5.11
N LYS A 592 -20.85 14.97 4.10
CA LYS A 592 -21.86 16.03 4.21
C LYS A 592 -23.23 15.51 3.76
N PHE A 593 -23.91 14.82 4.66
CA PHE A 593 -25.22 14.20 4.39
C PHE A 593 -26.34 15.22 4.28
N ALA A 594 -27.29 14.99 3.36
CA ALA A 594 -28.47 15.83 3.24
C ALA A 594 -29.36 15.76 4.50
N ASP A 595 -29.43 14.60 5.15
CA ASP A 595 -30.00 14.45 6.49
C ASP A 595 -29.10 15.13 7.52
N ARG A 596 -29.59 16.24 8.06
CA ARG A 596 -28.88 17.03 9.09
C ARG A 596 -29.49 16.89 10.47
N ARG A 597 -30.45 15.99 10.70
CA ARG A 597 -31.21 15.94 11.97
C ARG A 597 -30.33 15.89 13.22
N TRP A 598 -29.21 15.17 13.15
CA TRP A 598 -28.24 15.09 14.25
C TRP A 598 -27.54 16.44 14.51
N LEU A 599 -27.04 17.09 13.46
CA LEU A 599 -26.43 18.42 13.55
C LEU A 599 -27.44 19.49 13.99
N ASP A 600 -28.65 19.43 13.45
CA ASP A 600 -29.73 20.38 13.76
C ASP A 600 -30.18 20.23 15.23
N ALA A 601 -30.11 19.03 15.81
CA ALA A 601 -30.37 18.82 17.23
C ALA A 601 -29.33 19.50 18.14
N HIS A 602 -28.05 19.51 17.75
CA HIS A 602 -27.01 20.25 18.48
C HIS A 602 -27.19 21.76 18.36
N GLU A 603 -27.60 22.26 17.19
CA GLU A 603 -27.91 23.69 17.01
C GLU A 603 -29.12 24.12 17.83
N ALA A 604 -30.14 23.28 17.95
CA ALA A 604 -31.32 23.56 18.77
C ALA A 604 -31.04 23.50 20.29
N ALA A 605 -29.91 22.92 20.70
CA ALA A 605 -29.53 22.76 22.10
C ALA A 605 -28.74 23.94 22.67
N VAL A 606 -28.41 24.95 21.86
CA VAL A 606 -27.64 26.14 22.27
C VAL A 606 -28.47 27.41 22.08
N ASP A 607 -28.09 28.50 22.77
CA ASP A 607 -28.77 29.78 22.62
C ASP A 607 -28.54 30.37 21.21
N GLU A 608 -29.44 31.25 20.74
CA GLU A 608 -29.40 31.82 19.37
C GLU A 608 -28.08 32.58 19.06
N GLU A 609 -27.44 33.13 20.09
CA GLU A 609 -26.16 33.84 19.98
C GLU A 609 -24.93 32.90 20.08
N GLU A 610 -25.15 31.62 20.37
CA GLU A 610 -24.11 30.62 20.56
C GLU A 610 -23.98 29.69 19.33
N THR A 611 -22.81 29.09 19.17
CA THR A 611 -22.53 28.12 18.11
C THR A 611 -22.05 26.82 18.75
N PRO A 612 -22.60 25.64 18.37
CA PRO A 612 -22.13 24.38 18.92
C PRO A 612 -20.67 24.10 18.53
N LEU A 613 -19.86 23.72 19.51
CA LEU A 613 -18.55 23.12 19.36
C LEU A 613 -18.67 21.65 19.72
N LEU A 614 -18.57 20.77 18.73
CA LEU A 614 -18.68 19.34 18.93
C LEU A 614 -17.39 18.84 19.58
N VAL A 615 -17.54 18.16 20.71
CA VAL A 615 -16.43 17.58 21.47
C VAL A 615 -16.76 16.12 21.72
N ASP A 616 -15.82 15.22 21.43
CA ASP A 616 -15.98 13.81 21.75
C ASP A 616 -16.03 13.60 23.28
N ARG A 617 -16.59 12.48 23.73
CA ARG A 617 -16.66 12.11 25.14
C ARG A 617 -15.30 12.02 25.81
N ASP A 618 -14.26 11.72 25.04
CA ASP A 618 -12.89 11.71 25.54
C ASP A 618 -12.34 13.12 25.76
N GLY A 619 -13.01 14.19 25.33
CA GLY A 619 -12.58 15.60 25.44
C GLY A 619 -11.90 16.16 24.19
N THR A 620 -11.87 15.42 23.07
CA THR A 620 -11.24 15.87 21.82
C THR A 620 -12.20 16.79 21.08
N VAL A 621 -11.73 17.97 20.72
CA VAL A 621 -12.48 18.90 19.86
C VAL A 621 -12.56 18.31 18.46
N LEU A 622 -13.77 18.29 17.89
CA LEU A 622 -14.03 17.77 16.56
C LEU A 622 -14.20 18.93 15.55
N GLU A 623 -15.42 19.41 15.37
CA GLU A 623 -15.74 20.54 14.50
C GLU A 623 -16.96 21.30 15.03
N SER A 624 -17.44 22.29 14.30
CA SER A 624 -18.77 22.86 14.52
C SER A 624 -19.73 22.32 13.46
N THR A 625 -21.05 22.47 13.67
CA THR A 625 -22.10 21.87 12.82
C THR A 625 -22.10 22.35 11.36
N ARG A 626 -21.33 23.39 11.05
CA ARG A 626 -21.19 24.00 9.72
C ARG A 626 -19.77 24.37 9.34
N SER A 627 -18.80 24.19 10.22
CA SER A 627 -17.46 24.78 10.08
C SER A 627 -16.39 23.92 10.71
N SER A 628 -15.23 23.86 10.06
CA SER A 628 -14.02 23.29 10.66
C SER A 628 -13.43 24.23 11.71
N VAL A 629 -12.71 23.67 12.68
CA VAL A 629 -12.14 24.39 13.83
C VAL A 629 -10.62 24.49 13.68
N PHE A 630 -10.07 25.66 13.99
CA PHE A 630 -8.64 25.88 14.12
C PHE A 630 -8.32 26.59 15.43
N ALA A 631 -7.33 26.09 16.14
CA ALA A 631 -6.75 26.67 17.34
C ALA A 631 -5.35 27.22 17.06
N VAL A 632 -4.94 28.23 17.82
CA VAL A 632 -3.60 28.82 17.75
C VAL A 632 -2.93 28.65 19.11
N LEU A 633 -1.73 28.05 19.12
CA LEU A 633 -0.95 27.80 20.34
C LEU A 633 0.52 28.10 20.09
N GLY A 634 1.09 29.01 20.88
CA GLY A 634 2.47 29.49 20.67
C GLY A 634 2.68 30.10 19.29
N GLY A 635 1.65 30.71 18.70
CA GLY A 635 1.66 31.24 17.34
C GLY A 635 1.67 30.19 16.23
N ALA A 636 1.50 28.90 16.55
CA ALA A 636 1.38 27.81 15.60
C ALA A 636 -0.07 27.35 15.46
N LEU A 637 -0.45 26.95 14.24
CA LEU A 637 -1.80 26.47 13.95
C LEU A 637 -1.99 25.02 14.42
N ARG A 638 -3.19 24.71 14.91
CA ARG A 638 -3.66 23.36 15.27
C ARG A 638 -5.09 23.16 14.74
N THR A 639 -5.41 22.01 14.18
CA THR A 639 -6.77 21.60 13.79
C THR A 639 -6.93 20.11 14.08
N PRO A 640 -8.13 19.65 14.46
CA PRO A 640 -8.40 18.23 14.61
C PRO A 640 -8.05 17.41 13.35
N PRO A 641 -7.51 16.18 13.49
CA PRO A 641 -7.12 15.32 12.37
C PRO A 641 -8.34 14.75 11.64
N LEU A 642 -8.17 14.37 10.35
CA LEU A 642 -9.22 13.70 9.57
C LEU A 642 -9.32 12.20 9.91
N ASP A 643 -9.59 11.88 11.16
CA ASP A 643 -9.73 10.52 11.64
C ASP A 643 -11.08 9.84 11.27
N GLY A 644 -11.89 10.46 10.44
CA GLY A 644 -13.21 9.97 10.03
C GLY A 644 -14.37 10.47 10.89
N ARG A 645 -14.11 11.20 11.98
CA ARG A 645 -15.13 11.83 12.84
C ARG A 645 -15.52 13.25 12.40
N ILE A 646 -14.75 13.88 11.51
CA ILE A 646 -14.97 15.25 11.03
C ILE A 646 -14.97 15.34 9.51
N LEU A 647 -15.59 16.38 8.98
CA LEU A 647 -15.68 16.60 7.54
C LEU A 647 -14.33 17.10 6.99
N PRO A 648 -13.80 16.54 5.87
CA PRO A 648 -12.67 17.12 5.15
C PRO A 648 -13.07 18.42 4.43
N GLY A 649 -13.17 19.51 5.18
CA GLY A 649 -13.56 20.85 4.74
C GLY A 649 -12.70 21.41 3.60
N THR A 650 -13.29 21.92 2.51
CA THR A 650 -12.51 22.64 1.48
C THR A 650 -11.90 23.94 2.03
N ALA A 651 -12.61 24.63 2.93
CA ALA A 651 -12.07 25.79 3.63
C ALA A 651 -10.98 25.42 4.65
N ARG A 652 -11.14 24.29 5.36
CA ARG A 652 -10.06 23.71 6.19
C ARG A 652 -8.82 23.48 5.34
N ARG A 653 -9.00 22.87 4.17
CA ARG A 653 -7.89 22.58 3.27
C ARG A 653 -7.19 23.86 2.82
N ALA A 654 -7.93 24.87 2.40
CA ALA A 654 -7.35 26.15 1.98
C ALA A 654 -6.56 26.86 3.09
N VAL A 655 -6.99 26.74 4.36
CA VAL A 655 -6.19 27.26 5.50
C VAL A 655 -4.88 26.48 5.63
N LEU A 656 -4.92 25.15 5.53
CA LEU A 656 -3.73 24.31 5.66
C LEU A 656 -2.72 24.53 4.53
N ASP A 657 -3.19 24.86 3.33
CA ASP A 657 -2.32 25.16 2.18
C ASP A 657 -1.54 26.49 2.35
N LEU A 658 -1.95 27.36 3.29
CA LEU A 658 -1.28 28.64 3.58
C LEU A 658 -0.18 28.55 4.64
N VAL A 659 -0.06 27.43 5.34
CA VAL A 659 0.94 27.22 6.40
C VAL A 659 1.91 26.12 6.01
N ASP A 660 3.13 26.17 6.56
CA ASP A 660 4.09 25.10 6.33
C ASP A 660 3.62 23.81 7.02
N PRO A 661 3.80 22.64 6.37
CA PRO A 661 3.37 21.37 6.93
C PRO A 661 4.18 21.03 8.18
N ASP A 662 3.50 20.98 9.31
CA ASP A 662 4.00 20.47 10.59
C ASP A 662 3.00 19.38 11.04
N PRO A 663 3.45 18.15 11.36
CA PRO A 663 2.57 17.12 11.90
C PRO A 663 1.76 17.59 13.10
N ALA A 664 2.32 18.52 13.88
CA ALA A 664 1.60 19.10 15.01
C ALA A 664 0.43 19.99 14.57
N THR A 665 0.41 20.52 13.34
CA THR A 665 -0.72 21.29 12.80
C THR A 665 -2.02 20.50 12.75
N THR A 666 -1.96 19.20 12.52
CA THR A 666 -3.14 18.32 12.54
C THR A 666 -3.27 17.52 13.83
N ALA A 667 -2.56 17.92 14.90
CA ALA A 667 -2.65 17.26 16.18
C ALA A 667 -4.03 17.47 16.84
N PRO A 668 -4.53 16.50 17.62
CA PRO A 668 -5.77 16.64 18.36
C PRO A 668 -5.79 17.90 19.24
N VAL A 669 -6.88 18.66 19.16
CA VAL A 669 -7.13 19.79 20.07
C VAL A 669 -7.98 19.28 21.22
N ARG A 670 -7.54 19.51 22.46
CA ARG A 670 -8.21 19.01 23.66
C ARG A 670 -9.00 20.13 24.31
N ILE A 671 -10.24 19.85 24.69
CA ILE A 671 -11.09 20.85 25.33
C ILE A 671 -10.53 21.33 26.69
N GLY A 672 -9.75 20.47 27.36
CA GLY A 672 -9.08 20.82 28.62
C GLY A 672 -7.96 21.85 28.47
N ASP A 673 -7.41 22.01 27.26
CA ASP A 673 -6.23 22.83 26.99
C ASP A 673 -6.59 24.18 26.37
N VAL A 674 -7.89 24.47 26.18
CA VAL A 674 -8.34 25.68 25.45
C VAL A 674 -7.97 26.99 26.16
N ALA A 675 -7.74 26.95 27.48
CA ALA A 675 -7.32 28.11 28.25
C ALA A 675 -5.88 28.56 27.90
N ASP A 676 -5.06 27.66 27.36
CA ASP A 676 -3.67 27.93 27.01
C ASP A 676 -3.51 28.40 25.55
N LEU A 677 -4.60 28.46 24.78
CA LEU A 677 -4.58 28.87 23.38
C LEU A 677 -4.48 30.40 23.23
N ASP A 678 -3.69 30.83 22.24
CA ASP A 678 -3.61 32.24 21.83
C ASP A 678 -4.91 32.71 21.16
N GLY A 679 -5.65 31.80 20.54
CA GLY A 679 -6.90 32.09 19.84
C GLY A 679 -7.53 30.85 19.21
N MET A 680 -8.77 31.00 18.75
CA MET A 680 -9.48 29.98 17.98
C MET A 680 -10.34 30.63 16.90
N PHE A 681 -10.52 29.96 15.77
CA PHE A 681 -11.42 30.40 14.71
C PHE A 681 -12.13 29.22 14.04
N LEU A 682 -13.30 29.51 13.47
CA LEU A 682 -14.05 28.60 12.62
C LEU A 682 -13.89 28.99 11.15
N THR A 683 -13.97 28.01 10.25
CA THR A 683 -14.02 28.31 8.82
C THR A 683 -14.91 27.36 8.01
N ASN A 684 -15.56 27.90 6.98
CA ASN A 684 -16.25 27.15 5.93
C ASN A 684 -16.24 27.92 4.60
N ALA A 685 -16.66 27.25 3.52
CA ALA A 685 -16.60 27.79 2.16
C ALA A 685 -17.49 29.02 1.91
N LEU A 686 -18.47 29.31 2.77
CA LEU A 686 -19.31 30.50 2.68
C LEU A 686 -18.81 31.61 3.60
N ARG A 687 -18.66 31.32 4.90
CA ARG A 687 -18.45 32.36 5.91
C ARG A 687 -17.00 32.83 6.02
N GLY A 688 -16.06 32.17 5.34
CA GLY A 688 -14.63 32.50 5.47
C GLY A 688 -14.13 32.20 6.89
N VAL A 689 -13.20 33.01 7.38
CA VAL A 689 -12.69 32.92 8.76
C VAL A 689 -13.63 33.65 9.72
N GLN A 690 -14.02 32.98 10.79
CA GLN A 690 -14.81 33.55 11.88
C GLN A 690 -14.09 33.37 13.21
N TRP A 691 -13.64 34.46 13.83
CA TRP A 691 -12.90 34.37 15.09
C TRP A 691 -13.80 34.03 16.27
N VAL A 692 -13.26 33.31 17.24
CA VAL A 692 -13.95 32.94 18.48
C VAL A 692 -13.57 33.92 19.57
N ARG A 693 -14.57 34.52 20.22
CA ARG A 693 -14.35 35.39 21.39
C ARG A 693 -14.45 34.63 22.71
N GLU A 694 -15.20 33.54 22.75
CA GLU A 694 -15.49 32.84 24.00
C GLU A 694 -15.86 31.38 23.77
N ILE A 695 -15.40 30.49 24.65
CA ILE A 695 -15.82 29.08 24.70
C ILE A 695 -16.43 28.81 26.06
N ARG A 696 -17.60 28.15 26.07
CA ARG A 696 -18.34 27.84 27.28
C ARG A 696 -18.72 26.37 27.38
N ASP A 697 -18.72 25.85 28.59
CA ASP A 697 -19.15 24.49 28.92
C ASP A 697 -20.07 24.53 30.15
N ASP A 698 -21.33 24.12 29.97
CA ASP A 698 -22.38 24.14 31.01
C ASP A 698 -22.43 25.46 31.83
N GLY A 699 -22.35 26.60 31.13
CA GLY A 699 -22.37 27.94 31.72
C GLY A 699 -21.03 28.45 32.26
N THR A 700 -20.00 27.61 32.31
CA THR A 700 -18.63 28.01 32.69
C THR A 700 -17.87 28.51 31.47
N VAL A 701 -17.18 29.65 31.60
CA VAL A 701 -16.29 30.17 30.55
C VAL A 701 -14.95 29.43 30.64
N LEU A 702 -14.59 28.69 29.60
CA LEU A 702 -13.32 27.97 29.52
C LEU A 702 -12.19 28.85 28.99
N ALA A 703 -12.50 29.70 28.00
CA ALA A 703 -11.55 30.64 27.40
C ALA A 703 -12.28 31.88 26.86
N ARG A 704 -11.59 33.02 26.85
CA ARG A 704 -12.10 34.29 26.32
C ARG A 704 -10.99 35.13 25.70
N TRP A 705 -11.23 35.63 24.50
CA TRP A 705 -10.33 36.51 23.75
C TRP A 705 -11.05 37.81 23.39
N THR A 706 -10.35 38.94 23.47
CA THR A 706 -10.91 40.27 23.17
C THR A 706 -10.76 40.68 21.71
N ALA A 707 -9.89 39.99 20.96
CA ALA A 707 -9.62 40.20 19.54
C ALA A 707 -9.05 38.91 18.91
N PRO A 708 -9.12 38.73 17.58
CA PRO A 708 -8.45 37.64 16.89
C PRO A 708 -6.92 37.75 17.02
N ASP A 709 -6.24 36.61 17.10
CA ASP A 709 -4.78 36.56 17.16
C ASP A 709 -4.13 36.96 15.80
N PRO A 710 -2.84 37.32 15.79
CA PRO A 710 -2.14 37.74 14.57
C PRO A 710 -2.10 36.69 13.45
N LEU A 711 -2.04 35.40 13.77
CA LEU A 711 -2.05 34.34 12.76
C LEU A 711 -3.43 34.22 12.12
N THR A 712 -4.51 34.27 12.90
CA THR A 712 -5.89 34.32 12.39
C THR A 712 -6.10 35.50 11.43
N LEU A 713 -5.58 36.69 11.78
CA LEU A 713 -5.65 37.88 10.93
C LEU A 713 -4.93 37.68 9.58
N ARG A 714 -3.72 37.09 9.61
CA ARG A 714 -2.96 36.78 8.38
C ARG A 714 -3.70 35.77 7.49
N ILE A 715 -4.15 34.65 8.06
CA ILE A 715 -4.88 33.61 7.34
C ILE A 715 -6.15 34.19 6.69
N ALA A 716 -6.90 35.02 7.41
CA ALA A 716 -8.10 35.66 6.86
C ALA A 716 -7.77 36.61 5.69
N ALA A 717 -6.67 37.36 5.77
CA ALA A 717 -6.23 38.23 4.69
C ALA A 717 -5.73 37.44 3.47
N ASP A 718 -5.02 36.33 3.69
CA ASP A 718 -4.49 35.47 2.62
C ASP A 718 -5.60 34.71 1.88
N LEU A 719 -6.63 34.24 2.59
CA LEU A 719 -7.80 33.61 1.97
C LEU A 719 -8.70 34.57 1.19
N ALA A 720 -8.60 35.88 1.47
CA ALA A 720 -9.36 36.91 0.78
C ALA A 720 -8.67 37.43 -0.49
N ARG A 721 -7.37 37.11 -0.67
CA ARG A 721 -6.59 37.41 -1.87
C ARG A 721 -6.79 36.32 -2.93
#